data_AF-C9LBL9-F1
#
_entry.id   AF-C9LBL9-F1
#
_cell.length_a   1.000
_cell.length_b   1.000
_cell.length_c   1.000
_cell.angle_alpha   90.00
_cell.angle_beta   90.00
_cell.angle_gamma   90.00
#
_symmetry.space_group_name_H-M   'P 1'
#
loop_
_entity.id
_entity.type
_entity.pdbx_description
1 polymer ?
#
loop_
_entity_poly.entity_id
_entity_poly.type
_entity_poly.pdbx_seq_one_letter_code
_entity_poly.pdbx_strand_id
1 'polypeptide(L)'
;MKRKNLKITVSAIAVMLAIQSPMSVLGAETYEFLQEEMLPGTAESVLDEEFLAGTADETECAEKMVVSDAQKQDGITIYQPAFEGLNKAENYLQTAVTNPIVDSIGGEWAVIAMARNGNLNNSAKNNYLQNIYQKLRETGGVLHTTKYTEYSRVTLALTSMGINPTSVEGYNLLQPLANMKKVNRQGINGTIFALIAFDSNQYEIPKLEGLGTQTTREDLIQTILLSEISGGGWALMGNQPDPDITAMALQALAPYTQQQEVKEAVDRGIEMLAQLQDEEGGYISNAGYDSAKNLESTAQVVIALSAIDVSLLNSEKFMKNGKTLLDEMLRFQVSDGSFCHVIDGGSNQMATEQGALALAAWYRAVTGRNSLYDMTDVENGQTGGEETPERIEAFRKKLEAFSGNLTLDNAHELYALKVELSLMGNFSEKKAFETKLEQMLKEVETQAAEIEALDKEIWEGFEPLNITLKDKKEIERLLTAYYKIPEANRKHLQYEEELLRADSIIKKLEQEVIGAEIFENVKNSKKDYTYQGNGYTICLKGKNVYEPADMKAGIEIREQKNSLEFETKETGAFPGEVEIAIDTALKESVYMLYYEKDGKQQEKQWVSVNNGQVVCDIEIGGKYILKKPKTESETALSQAGSNSENKTTAKGKTANTAKQTNTSSASNTIQATVKDGMVEKKAFEEIKGKDKNLKIEGEMKKDSPYTITVNGKDIKTVKDMKVGIKEGSQYEEDIKQLAENPFIFHFEQEGEFPGEMQVEITVDKEDGEYLFMKYNQQERKADYIQKVTVKDKKTKFIVSEGGDYFIDKRVKTKSLNEKKEEIKEKSLFKTPEKEDEVMVAGTKKETNPVVIAVASVIILGAAAGGVWYYYLRKKTR
;
A
#
# COMPACT_ATOMS: atom_id res chain seq x y z
N MET A 1 17.85 29.84 -9.81
CA MET A 1 18.75 28.68 -10.03
C MET A 1 18.85 27.94 -8.70
N LYS A 2 18.58 26.65 -8.50
CA LYS A 2 18.00 25.55 -9.27
C LYS A 2 16.92 24.93 -8.33
N ARG A 3 15.63 25.11 -8.66
CA ARG A 3 14.54 24.29 -8.10
C ARG A 3 14.44 23.05 -8.99
N LYS A 4 14.95 21.90 -8.55
CA LYS A 4 14.65 20.61 -9.16
C LYS A 4 14.63 19.54 -8.06
N ASN A 5 13.52 18.80 -8.05
CA ASN A 5 13.27 17.54 -7.35
C ASN A 5 12.72 17.62 -5.92
N LEU A 6 11.52 18.19 -5.77
CA LEU A 6 10.57 17.73 -4.76
C LEU A 6 9.39 17.11 -5.52
N LYS A 7 9.41 15.79 -5.70
CA LYS A 7 8.27 15.04 -6.23
C LYS A 7 7.89 13.98 -5.19
N ILE A 8 6.79 14.26 -4.50
CA ILE A 8 5.64 13.36 -4.29
C ILE A 8 5.99 12.04 -3.60
N THR A 9 5.97 12.07 -2.26
CA THR A 9 5.49 10.95 -1.45
C THR A 9 4.09 11.38 -1.01
N VAL A 10 3.07 10.89 -1.71
CA VAL A 10 1.67 11.09 -1.31
C VAL A 10 1.32 9.94 -0.39
N SER A 11 0.89 10.29 0.82
CA SER A 11 -0.04 9.54 1.66
C SER A 11 0.41 8.19 2.23
N ALA A 12 0.95 8.22 3.45
CA ALA A 12 0.89 7.07 4.36
C ALA A 12 -0.17 7.25 5.46
N ILE A 13 -0.53 8.49 5.83
CA ILE A 13 -1.50 8.75 6.91
C ILE A 13 -2.95 8.61 6.41
N ALA A 14 -3.26 8.89 5.15
CA ALA A 14 -4.65 8.74 4.65
C ALA A 14 -5.02 7.29 4.28
N VAL A 15 -4.05 6.40 4.10
CA VAL A 15 -4.34 4.98 3.80
C VAL A 15 -4.94 4.26 5.02
N MET A 16 -4.61 4.66 6.26
CA MET A 16 -5.20 4.03 7.44
C MET A 16 -6.66 4.43 7.71
N LEU A 17 -7.15 5.56 7.20
CA LEU A 17 -8.53 6.02 7.42
C LEU A 17 -9.49 5.65 6.28
N ALA A 18 -8.99 5.19 5.13
CA ALA A 18 -9.82 4.73 4.00
C ALA A 18 -10.11 3.22 4.00
N ILE A 19 -9.53 2.44 4.92
CA ILE A 19 -9.77 0.98 5.03
C ILE A 19 -10.95 0.72 5.97
N GLN A 20 -12.16 1.10 5.54
CA GLN A 20 -13.41 0.53 6.03
C GLN A 20 -14.41 0.40 4.87
N SER A 21 -14.13 -0.52 3.95
CA SER A 21 -15.12 -1.14 3.08
C SER A 21 -14.82 -2.64 2.95
N PRO A 22 -15.84 -3.50 2.76
CA PRO A 22 -15.65 -4.95 2.81
C PRO A 22 -14.88 -5.47 1.58
N MET A 23 -14.01 -6.44 1.86
CA MET A 23 -13.17 -7.18 0.91
C MET A 23 -13.89 -7.58 -0.38
N SER A 24 -13.32 -7.20 -1.52
CA SER A 24 -13.56 -7.82 -2.82
C SER A 24 -12.96 -9.23 -2.82
N VAL A 25 -13.80 -10.24 -3.03
CA VAL A 25 -13.39 -11.65 -3.18
C VAL A 25 -12.77 -11.84 -4.57
N LEU A 26 -11.46 -12.04 -4.61
CA LEU A 26 -10.73 -12.68 -5.71
C LEU A 26 -10.73 -14.19 -5.45
N GLY A 27 -11.21 -14.96 -6.42
CA GLY A 27 -11.06 -16.43 -6.41
C GLY A 27 -12.15 -17.16 -7.18
N ALA A 28 -12.05 -17.18 -8.51
CA ALA A 28 -12.72 -18.18 -9.32
C ALA A 28 -11.91 -19.49 -9.24
N GLU A 29 -12.42 -20.49 -8.52
CA GLU A 29 -12.11 -21.89 -8.77
C GLU A 29 -13.39 -22.73 -8.69
N THR A 30 -13.53 -23.59 -9.69
CA THR A 30 -14.63 -24.47 -10.04
C THR A 30 -15.00 -25.48 -8.95
N TYR A 31 -16.29 -25.63 -8.64
CA TYR A 31 -16.83 -26.87 -8.06
C TYR A 31 -18.15 -27.29 -8.74
N GLU A 32 -18.16 -28.55 -9.17
CA GLU A 32 -19.24 -29.25 -9.85
C GLU A 32 -20.44 -29.54 -8.91
N PHE A 33 -21.62 -29.19 -9.41
CA PHE A 33 -22.93 -29.83 -9.31
C PHE A 33 -23.22 -30.79 -8.12
N LEU A 34 -24.26 -30.47 -7.33
CA LEU A 34 -25.33 -31.42 -7.02
C LEU A 34 -26.67 -30.66 -6.84
N GLN A 35 -27.62 -31.05 -7.69
CA GLN A 35 -28.98 -30.55 -7.80
C GLN A 35 -29.87 -31.32 -6.83
N GLU A 36 -30.67 -30.62 -6.03
CA GLU A 36 -31.90 -31.20 -5.45
C GLU A 36 -33.00 -30.13 -5.34
N GLU A 37 -34.20 -30.57 -5.70
CA GLU A 37 -35.37 -29.81 -6.11
C GLU A 37 -36.25 -29.31 -4.93
N MET A 38 -36.83 -28.10 -5.12
CA MET A 38 -38.27 -27.79 -5.00
C MET A 38 -38.96 -27.62 -3.61
N LEU A 39 -39.32 -26.37 -3.22
CA LEU A 39 -40.69 -25.77 -3.21
C LEU A 39 -40.84 -24.58 -2.23
N PRO A 40 -41.75 -23.60 -2.52
CA PRO A 40 -41.88 -22.33 -1.80
C PRO A 40 -42.93 -22.39 -0.68
N GLY A 41 -42.71 -21.64 0.40
CA GLY A 41 -43.66 -21.50 1.51
C GLY A 41 -43.82 -20.05 1.94
N THR A 42 -44.97 -19.48 1.59
CA THR A 42 -45.52 -18.23 2.11
C THR A 42 -45.82 -18.34 3.60
N ALA A 43 -45.48 -17.30 4.37
CA ALA A 43 -46.16 -16.98 5.63
C ALA A 43 -45.92 -15.51 6.01
N GLU A 44 -46.99 -14.73 5.94
CA GLU A 44 -47.15 -13.48 6.69
C GLU A 44 -47.08 -13.74 8.20
N SER A 45 -46.44 -12.85 8.95
CA SER A 45 -46.87 -12.56 10.32
C SER A 45 -46.46 -11.15 10.73
N VAL A 46 -47.48 -10.30 10.83
CA VAL A 46 -47.56 -9.06 11.60
C VAL A 46 -47.25 -9.36 13.08
N LEU A 47 -46.51 -8.48 13.77
CA LEU A 47 -46.77 -8.07 15.16
C LEU A 47 -45.93 -6.82 15.52
N ASP A 48 -46.62 -5.88 16.16
CA ASP A 48 -46.26 -4.48 16.37
C ASP A 48 -45.32 -4.20 17.57
N GLU A 49 -44.59 -3.09 17.42
CA GLU A 49 -44.23 -2.00 18.36
C GLU A 49 -43.89 -2.27 19.85
N GLU A 50 -42.73 -1.74 20.29
CA GLU A 50 -42.75 -0.60 21.22
C GLU A 50 -41.49 0.29 21.10
N PHE A 51 -41.76 1.58 21.11
CA PHE A 51 -40.95 2.71 20.67
C PHE A 51 -40.28 3.38 21.89
N LEU A 52 -38.99 3.69 21.82
CA LEU A 52 -38.38 4.71 22.69
C LEU A 52 -37.94 5.88 21.81
N ALA A 53 -38.71 6.96 21.92
CA ALA A 53 -38.61 8.18 21.14
C ALA A 53 -37.34 8.99 21.47
N GLY A 54 -36.71 9.51 20.41
CA GLY A 54 -35.65 10.52 20.45
C GLY A 54 -35.48 11.19 19.09
N THR A 55 -36.38 12.14 18.77
CA THR A 55 -36.25 13.32 17.87
C THR A 55 -35.42 13.13 16.59
N ALA A 56 -36.02 12.79 15.43
CA ALA A 56 -36.46 13.71 14.35
C ALA A 56 -35.37 14.74 13.96
N ASP A 57 -34.77 14.73 12.76
CA ASP A 57 -35.39 14.70 11.44
C ASP A 57 -34.32 14.29 10.39
N GLU A 58 -34.47 13.15 9.71
CA GLU A 58 -33.70 12.76 8.50
C GLU A 58 -34.34 11.49 7.91
N THR A 59 -35.51 11.64 7.27
CA THR A 59 -36.07 10.62 6.36
C THR A 59 -36.95 11.30 5.32
N GLU A 60 -36.42 12.31 4.65
CA GLU A 60 -37.01 12.86 3.44
C GLU A 60 -35.96 12.80 2.34
N CYS A 61 -35.94 11.67 1.61
CA CYS A 61 -35.57 11.55 0.19
C CYS A 61 -35.77 10.09 -0.24
N ALA A 62 -37.02 9.66 -0.19
CA ALA A 62 -37.52 8.57 -1.03
C ALA A 62 -38.96 8.94 -1.42
N GLU A 63 -39.15 10.10 -2.04
CA GLU A 63 -40.28 10.21 -2.94
C GLU A 63 -40.06 9.15 -4.01
N LYS A 64 -40.84 8.06 -3.96
CA LYS A 64 -41.01 7.17 -5.11
C LYS A 64 -41.12 8.07 -6.34
N MET A 65 -40.36 7.78 -7.40
CA MET A 65 -40.52 8.43 -8.70
C MET A 65 -41.98 8.23 -9.17
N VAL A 66 -42.89 9.12 -8.79
CA VAL A 66 -44.27 9.13 -9.24
C VAL A 66 -44.38 10.20 -10.32
N VAL A 67 -44.33 9.77 -11.57
CA VAL A 67 -44.63 10.64 -12.70
C VAL A 67 -46.14 10.86 -12.74
N SER A 68 -46.59 12.09 -12.55
CA SER A 68 -47.94 12.48 -12.99
C SER A 68 -47.97 12.51 -14.53
N ASP A 69 -49.06 12.03 -15.14
CA ASP A 69 -49.22 11.88 -16.60
C ASP A 69 -49.04 13.18 -17.44
N ALA A 70 -48.76 14.32 -16.80
CA ALA A 70 -48.67 15.65 -17.41
C ALA A 70 -47.30 16.04 -17.99
N GLN A 71 -46.27 15.18 -17.93
CA GLN A 71 -44.91 15.48 -18.43
C GLN A 71 -44.38 14.52 -19.51
N LYS A 72 -45.24 13.72 -20.15
CA LYS A 72 -44.80 12.87 -21.27
C LYS A 72 -44.57 13.75 -22.51
N GLN A 73 -43.47 13.52 -23.24
CA GLN A 73 -43.37 14.01 -24.61
C GLN A 73 -44.48 13.34 -25.45
N ASP A 74 -45.25 14.12 -26.20
CA ASP A 74 -46.47 13.66 -26.88
C ASP A 74 -46.23 12.34 -27.65
N GLY A 75 -46.92 11.27 -27.22
CA GLY A 75 -46.92 9.98 -27.90
C GLY A 75 -45.86 8.94 -27.47
N ILE A 76 -44.93 9.27 -26.56
CA ILE A 76 -43.92 8.31 -26.06
C ILE A 76 -44.40 7.65 -24.76
N THR A 77 -44.49 6.32 -24.75
CA THR A 77 -44.82 5.53 -23.55
C THR A 77 -43.55 5.13 -22.81
N ILE A 78 -43.54 5.26 -21.48
CA ILE A 78 -42.42 4.82 -20.64
C ILE A 78 -42.24 3.29 -20.80
N TYR A 79 -41.06 2.88 -21.23
CA TYR A 79 -40.69 1.48 -21.31
C TYR A 79 -40.44 0.92 -19.90
N GLN A 80 -41.44 0.24 -19.34
CA GLN A 80 -41.45 -0.18 -17.94
C GLN A 80 -40.21 -1.02 -17.53
N PRO A 81 -39.75 -2.02 -18.31
CA PRO A 81 -38.54 -2.78 -17.96
C PRO A 81 -37.30 -1.90 -17.77
N ALA A 82 -37.09 -0.88 -18.62
CA ALA A 82 -35.96 0.04 -18.48
C ALA A 82 -36.10 0.93 -17.24
N PHE A 83 -37.32 1.36 -16.90
CA PHE A 83 -37.58 2.12 -15.69
C PHE A 83 -37.36 1.29 -14.41
N GLU A 84 -37.79 0.03 -14.40
CA GLU A 84 -37.48 -0.90 -13.30
C GLU A 84 -35.97 -1.15 -13.19
N GLY A 85 -35.29 -1.32 -14.33
CA GLY A 85 -33.84 -1.47 -14.39
C GLY A 85 -33.10 -0.26 -13.82
N LEU A 86 -33.57 0.96 -14.12
CA LEU A 86 -33.02 2.20 -13.58
C LEU A 86 -33.13 2.23 -12.05
N ASN A 87 -34.33 1.99 -11.51
CA ASN A 87 -34.57 1.99 -10.07
C ASN A 87 -33.67 0.97 -9.34
N LYS A 88 -33.50 -0.22 -9.91
CA LYS A 88 -32.61 -1.25 -9.36
C LYS A 88 -31.14 -0.79 -9.33
N ALA A 89 -30.67 -0.19 -10.42
CA ALA A 89 -29.30 0.29 -10.52
C ALA A 89 -29.02 1.46 -9.56
N GLU A 90 -29.94 2.41 -9.45
CA GLU A 90 -29.82 3.56 -8.53
C GLU A 90 -29.88 3.11 -7.07
N ASN A 91 -30.76 2.17 -6.71
CA ASN A 91 -30.79 1.57 -5.38
C ASN A 91 -29.47 0.85 -5.06
N TYR A 92 -28.93 0.09 -6.01
CA TYR A 92 -27.61 -0.52 -5.86
C TYR A 92 -26.54 0.54 -5.60
N LEU A 93 -26.46 1.59 -6.43
CA LEU A 93 -25.46 2.66 -6.28
C LEU A 93 -25.55 3.40 -4.94
N GLN A 94 -26.76 3.68 -4.44
CA GLN A 94 -26.95 4.30 -3.11
C GLN A 94 -26.38 3.45 -1.98
N THR A 95 -26.46 2.13 -2.09
CA THR A 95 -25.91 1.21 -1.09
C THR A 95 -24.41 0.93 -1.28
N ALA A 96 -23.95 0.85 -2.52
CA ALA A 96 -22.58 0.51 -2.86
C ALA A 96 -21.61 1.71 -2.79
N VAL A 97 -22.10 2.93 -3.03
CA VAL A 97 -21.28 4.15 -3.16
C VAL A 97 -21.71 5.23 -2.15
N THR A 98 -21.56 4.92 -0.86
CA THR A 98 -21.91 5.82 0.25
C THR A 98 -20.86 6.90 0.53
N ASN A 99 -19.60 6.67 0.14
CA ASN A 99 -18.50 7.61 0.25
C ASN A 99 -17.79 7.75 -1.12
N PRO A 100 -18.38 8.51 -2.07
CA PRO A 100 -17.81 8.60 -3.42
C PRO A 100 -16.42 9.24 -3.39
N ILE A 101 -15.48 8.65 -4.13
CA ILE A 101 -14.09 9.12 -4.21
C ILE A 101 -13.88 10.11 -5.38
N VAL A 102 -12.76 10.82 -5.40
CA VAL A 102 -12.35 11.68 -6.53
C VAL A 102 -11.65 10.82 -7.60
N ASP A 103 -12.44 9.99 -8.27
CA ASP A 103 -12.06 9.16 -9.40
C ASP A 103 -13.31 8.84 -10.25
N SER A 104 -13.08 8.30 -11.43
CA SER A 104 -14.11 7.81 -12.35
C SER A 104 -15.03 6.76 -11.72
N ILE A 105 -14.47 5.63 -11.25
CA ILE A 105 -15.20 4.48 -10.70
C ILE A 105 -15.41 4.68 -9.19
N GLY A 106 -16.63 4.45 -8.70
CA GLY A 106 -17.00 4.69 -7.31
C GLY A 106 -16.99 6.17 -6.93
N GLY A 107 -16.98 7.06 -7.92
CA GLY A 107 -16.84 8.50 -7.76
C GLY A 107 -17.74 9.26 -8.71
N GLU A 108 -17.16 9.98 -9.67
CA GLU A 108 -17.88 10.97 -10.49
C GLU A 108 -19.06 10.38 -11.27
N TRP A 109 -18.92 9.18 -11.85
CA TRP A 109 -20.01 8.58 -12.63
C TRP A 109 -21.19 8.14 -11.76
N ALA A 110 -20.90 7.56 -10.59
CA ALA A 110 -21.93 7.25 -9.60
C ALA A 110 -22.63 8.52 -9.08
N VAL A 111 -21.87 9.56 -8.78
CA VAL A 111 -22.40 10.86 -8.33
C VAL A 111 -23.33 11.46 -9.38
N ILE A 112 -22.92 11.50 -10.66
CA ILE A 112 -23.74 12.04 -11.75
C ILE A 112 -25.00 11.18 -11.94
N ALA A 113 -24.86 9.86 -11.97
CA ALA A 113 -26.00 8.94 -12.15
C ALA A 113 -27.07 9.16 -11.08
N MET A 114 -26.66 9.19 -9.81
CA MET A 114 -27.57 9.41 -8.69
C MET A 114 -28.13 10.84 -8.67
N ALA A 115 -27.30 11.86 -8.90
CA ALA A 115 -27.71 13.26 -8.78
C ALA A 115 -28.73 13.66 -9.85
N ARG A 116 -28.57 13.18 -11.09
CA ARG A 116 -29.40 13.61 -12.23
C ARG A 116 -30.86 13.15 -12.15
N ASN A 117 -31.22 12.25 -11.24
CA ASN A 117 -32.60 11.90 -10.93
C ASN A 117 -33.01 12.22 -9.48
N GLY A 118 -32.18 12.93 -8.71
CA GLY A 118 -32.49 13.29 -7.32
C GLY A 118 -32.25 12.16 -6.31
N ASN A 119 -31.53 11.11 -6.71
CA ASN A 119 -31.24 9.92 -5.89
C ASN A 119 -29.91 10.04 -5.12
N LEU A 120 -29.14 11.12 -5.28
CA LEU A 120 -27.94 11.35 -4.48
C LEU A 120 -28.35 11.89 -3.11
N ASN A 121 -28.18 11.09 -2.06
CA ASN A 121 -28.47 11.52 -0.70
C ASN A 121 -27.44 12.55 -0.18
N ASN A 122 -27.84 13.32 0.84
CA ASN A 122 -27.00 14.38 1.42
C ASN A 122 -25.69 13.86 2.01
N SER A 123 -25.69 12.65 2.59
CA SER A 123 -24.48 12.05 3.16
C SER A 123 -23.43 11.78 2.08
N ALA A 124 -23.79 11.10 1.00
CA ALA A 124 -22.91 10.81 -0.13
C ALA A 124 -22.44 12.08 -0.84
N LYS A 125 -23.33 13.08 -1.02
CA LYS A 125 -22.97 14.41 -1.52
C LYS A 125 -21.92 15.09 -0.65
N ASN A 126 -22.13 15.12 0.67
CA ASN A 126 -21.22 15.76 1.60
C ASN A 126 -19.88 15.03 1.68
N ASN A 127 -19.88 13.70 1.62
CA ASN A 127 -18.68 12.87 1.61
C ASN A 127 -17.84 13.15 0.35
N TYR A 128 -18.46 13.16 -0.83
CA TYR A 128 -17.75 13.49 -2.07
C TYR A 128 -17.18 14.91 -2.05
N LEU A 129 -17.92 15.90 -1.55
CA LEU A 129 -17.40 17.27 -1.39
C LEU A 129 -16.21 17.34 -0.43
N GLN A 130 -16.23 16.60 0.68
CA GLN A 130 -15.10 16.52 1.61
C GLN A 130 -13.87 15.93 0.90
N ASN A 131 -14.05 14.83 0.18
CA ASN A 131 -12.98 14.19 -0.59
C ASN A 131 -12.41 15.13 -1.66
N ILE A 132 -13.24 15.94 -2.33
CA ILE A 132 -12.77 16.98 -3.26
C ILE A 132 -11.96 18.06 -2.55
N TYR A 133 -12.43 18.58 -1.41
CA TYR A 133 -11.73 19.64 -0.69
C TYR A 133 -10.36 19.16 -0.20
N GLN A 134 -10.31 17.95 0.37
CA GLN A 134 -9.07 17.31 0.76
C GLN A 134 -8.13 17.12 -0.44
N LYS A 135 -8.63 16.55 -1.54
CA LYS A 135 -7.83 16.31 -2.75
C LYS A 135 -7.24 17.60 -3.33
N LEU A 136 -8.02 18.66 -3.41
CA LEU A 136 -7.56 19.95 -3.95
C LEU A 136 -6.49 20.59 -3.06
N ARG A 137 -6.63 20.46 -1.75
CA ARG A 137 -5.65 20.95 -0.78
C ARG A 137 -4.33 20.20 -0.86
N GLU A 138 -4.37 18.86 -0.84
CA GLU A 138 -3.19 17.99 -0.95
C GLU A 138 -2.43 18.20 -2.26
N THR A 139 -3.15 18.51 -3.34
CA THR A 139 -2.57 18.66 -4.68
C THR A 139 -2.29 20.10 -5.10
N GLY A 140 -2.61 21.09 -4.25
CA GLY A 140 -2.56 22.50 -4.61
C GLY A 140 -3.41 22.85 -5.84
N GLY A 141 -4.59 22.23 -5.96
CA GLY A 141 -5.54 22.41 -7.06
C GLY A 141 -5.25 21.61 -8.33
N VAL A 142 -4.20 20.78 -8.32
CA VAL A 142 -3.79 19.99 -9.49
C VAL A 142 -4.37 18.58 -9.42
N LEU A 143 -5.58 18.39 -9.95
CA LEU A 143 -6.21 17.06 -10.05
C LEU A 143 -5.34 16.07 -10.84
N HIS A 144 -4.78 16.48 -11.97
CA HIS A 144 -3.81 15.66 -12.71
C HIS A 144 -2.94 16.51 -13.66
N THR A 145 -1.69 16.07 -13.85
CA THR A 145 -0.71 16.75 -14.73
C THR A 145 -0.84 16.43 -16.23
N THR A 146 -1.68 15.45 -16.60
CA THR A 146 -1.72 14.83 -17.93
C THR A 146 -3.12 14.47 -18.35
N LYS A 147 -3.94 13.88 -17.46
CA LYS A 147 -5.34 13.59 -17.73
C LYS A 147 -6.20 14.83 -17.42
N TYR A 148 -6.54 15.61 -18.43
CA TYR A 148 -7.37 16.81 -18.25
C TYR A 148 -8.86 16.47 -18.18
N THR A 149 -9.26 15.26 -18.58
CA THR A 149 -10.62 14.72 -18.35
C THR A 149 -10.98 14.66 -16.86
N GLU A 150 -10.02 14.58 -15.95
CA GLU A 150 -10.26 14.63 -14.51
C GLU A 150 -10.97 15.93 -14.10
N TYR A 151 -10.56 17.07 -14.68
CA TYR A 151 -11.22 18.34 -14.45
C TYR A 151 -12.63 18.35 -15.01
N SER A 152 -12.82 17.82 -16.22
CA SER A 152 -14.14 17.71 -16.84
C SER A 152 -15.11 16.87 -16.01
N ARG A 153 -14.70 15.68 -15.55
CA ARG A 153 -15.55 14.80 -14.75
C ARG A 153 -15.91 15.41 -13.40
N VAL A 154 -14.93 15.98 -12.70
CA VAL A 154 -15.19 16.66 -11.43
C VAL A 154 -16.12 17.86 -11.64
N THR A 155 -15.93 18.65 -12.69
CA THR A 155 -16.86 19.72 -13.08
C THR A 155 -18.28 19.18 -13.24
N LEU A 156 -18.48 18.11 -14.02
CA LEU A 156 -19.79 17.52 -14.25
C LEU A 156 -20.44 17.00 -12.96
N ALA A 157 -19.67 16.32 -12.10
CA ALA A 157 -20.16 15.83 -10.83
C ALA A 157 -20.59 16.99 -9.90
N LEU A 158 -19.77 18.04 -9.78
CA LEU A 158 -20.09 19.23 -8.98
C LEU A 158 -21.35 19.93 -9.52
N THR A 159 -21.42 20.16 -10.83
CA THR A 159 -22.57 20.78 -11.48
C THR A 159 -23.84 19.96 -11.25
N SER A 160 -23.77 18.62 -11.32
CA SER A 160 -24.93 17.74 -11.09
C SER A 160 -25.50 17.84 -9.66
N MET A 161 -24.66 18.20 -8.69
CA MET A 161 -25.05 18.42 -7.29
C MET A 161 -25.43 19.88 -6.98
N GLY A 162 -25.42 20.75 -7.99
CA GLY A 162 -25.65 22.19 -7.84
C GLY A 162 -24.48 22.95 -7.23
N ILE A 163 -23.25 22.48 -7.38
CA ILE A 163 -22.05 23.12 -6.82
C ILE A 163 -21.27 23.82 -7.95
N ASN A 164 -20.96 25.09 -7.75
CA ASN A 164 -20.25 25.88 -8.75
C ASN A 164 -18.74 25.49 -8.84
N PRO A 165 -18.27 24.93 -9.96
CA PRO A 165 -16.89 24.46 -10.12
C PRO A 165 -15.86 25.60 -10.26
N THR A 166 -16.29 26.85 -10.38
CA THR A 166 -15.39 28.00 -10.51
C THR A 166 -14.79 28.48 -9.18
N SER A 167 -15.32 28.01 -8.05
CA SER A 167 -14.85 28.39 -6.71
C SER A 167 -15.03 27.24 -5.72
N VAL A 168 -14.19 26.21 -5.84
CA VAL A 168 -14.17 25.05 -4.95
C VAL A 168 -12.85 25.02 -4.22
N GLU A 169 -12.87 25.12 -2.89
CA GLU A 169 -11.65 25.19 -2.07
C GLU A 169 -10.65 26.28 -2.52
N GLY A 170 -11.17 27.38 -3.08
CA GLY A 170 -10.36 28.47 -3.63
C GLY A 170 -9.83 28.25 -5.05
N TYR A 171 -10.20 27.14 -5.71
CA TYR A 171 -9.77 26.80 -7.05
C TYR A 171 -10.91 26.91 -8.06
N ASN A 172 -10.57 27.39 -9.26
CA ASN A 172 -11.43 27.33 -10.44
C ASN A 172 -11.08 26.08 -11.26
N LEU A 173 -11.94 25.06 -11.22
CA LEU A 173 -11.70 23.77 -11.88
C LEU A 173 -11.87 23.83 -13.40
N LEU A 174 -12.43 24.92 -13.94
CA LEU A 174 -12.47 25.19 -15.38
C LEU A 174 -11.18 25.83 -15.90
N GLN A 175 -10.40 26.49 -15.04
CA GLN A 175 -9.17 27.19 -15.44
C GLN A 175 -8.16 26.27 -16.15
N PRO A 176 -7.94 25.01 -15.70
CA PRO A 176 -7.04 24.08 -16.39
C PRO A 176 -7.51 23.71 -17.80
N LEU A 177 -8.82 23.72 -18.06
CA LEU A 177 -9.43 23.43 -19.36
C LEU A 177 -9.30 24.59 -20.37
N ALA A 178 -8.88 25.78 -19.93
CA ALA A 178 -8.60 26.92 -20.82
C ALA A 178 -7.36 26.73 -21.71
N ASN A 179 -6.59 25.66 -21.52
CA ASN A 179 -5.39 25.35 -22.30
C ASN A 179 -5.64 24.19 -23.27
N MET A 180 -5.96 24.51 -24.53
CA MET A 180 -6.34 23.55 -25.57
C MET A 180 -5.27 22.47 -25.79
N LYS A 181 -3.98 22.85 -25.77
CA LYS A 181 -2.88 21.89 -25.92
C LYS A 181 -2.84 20.86 -24.80
N LYS A 182 -3.24 21.23 -23.58
CA LYS A 182 -3.32 20.32 -22.45
C LYS A 182 -4.57 19.45 -22.51
N VAL A 183 -5.71 20.04 -22.86
CA VAL A 183 -6.97 19.32 -23.13
C VAL A 183 -6.76 18.21 -24.15
N ASN A 184 -6.12 18.50 -25.29
CA ASN A 184 -5.92 17.53 -26.37
C ASN A 184 -4.81 16.48 -26.09
N ARG A 185 -4.17 16.48 -24.91
CA ARG A 185 -3.12 15.46 -24.59
C ARG A 185 -3.68 14.04 -24.53
N GLN A 186 -4.96 13.88 -24.23
CA GLN A 186 -5.64 12.60 -24.23
C GLN A 186 -6.32 12.29 -25.58
N GLY A 187 -5.90 12.98 -26.66
CA GLY A 187 -6.57 12.92 -27.94
C GLY A 187 -7.96 13.54 -27.88
N ILE A 188 -8.84 13.11 -28.78
CA ILE A 188 -10.20 13.64 -28.94
C ILE A 188 -11.03 13.51 -27.66
N ASN A 189 -10.77 12.51 -26.82
CA ASN A 189 -11.51 12.29 -25.58
C ASN A 189 -11.40 13.50 -24.62
N GLY A 190 -10.21 14.10 -24.53
CA GLY A 190 -10.03 15.32 -23.74
C GLY A 190 -10.85 16.49 -24.30
N THR A 191 -10.87 16.65 -25.63
CA THR A 191 -11.64 17.68 -26.33
C THR A 191 -13.15 17.53 -26.10
N ILE A 192 -13.66 16.30 -26.27
CA ILE A 192 -15.07 15.94 -26.08
C ILE A 192 -15.55 16.31 -24.67
N PHE A 193 -14.87 15.80 -23.64
CA PHE A 193 -15.29 16.05 -22.26
C PHE A 193 -15.02 17.50 -21.81
N ALA A 194 -14.08 18.22 -22.41
CA ALA A 194 -13.94 19.66 -22.16
C ALA A 194 -15.16 20.43 -22.68
N LEU A 195 -15.64 20.11 -23.89
CA LEU A 195 -16.84 20.74 -24.46
C LEU A 195 -18.07 20.43 -23.60
N ILE A 196 -18.28 19.15 -23.27
CA ILE A 196 -19.37 18.71 -22.38
C ILE A 196 -19.32 19.45 -21.03
N ALA A 197 -18.13 19.56 -20.41
CA ALA A 197 -17.98 20.26 -19.13
C ALA A 197 -18.33 21.75 -19.23
N PHE A 198 -17.88 22.46 -20.25
CA PHE A 198 -18.22 23.88 -20.44
C PHE A 198 -19.71 24.08 -20.73
N ASP A 199 -20.34 23.18 -21.48
CA ASP A 199 -21.74 23.32 -21.88
C ASP A 199 -22.72 22.85 -20.81
N SER A 200 -22.24 22.04 -19.85
CA SER A 200 -23.08 21.45 -18.82
C SER A 200 -23.91 22.45 -18.02
N ASN A 201 -23.40 23.65 -17.80
CA ASN A 201 -24.18 24.78 -17.27
C ASN A 201 -23.80 26.09 -17.96
N GLN A 202 -23.47 26.01 -19.25
CA GLN A 202 -23.10 27.16 -20.08
C GLN A 202 -21.97 28.02 -19.48
N TYR A 203 -20.98 27.39 -18.87
CA TYR A 203 -19.87 28.08 -18.21
C TYR A 203 -19.06 28.93 -19.18
N GLU A 204 -18.63 30.11 -18.76
CA GLU A 204 -17.65 30.88 -19.51
C GLU A 204 -16.30 30.17 -19.51
N ILE A 205 -15.65 30.08 -20.68
CA ILE A 205 -14.29 29.55 -20.77
C ILE A 205 -13.34 30.59 -20.18
N PRO A 206 -12.59 30.25 -19.12
CA PRO A 206 -11.67 31.22 -18.51
C PRO A 206 -10.59 31.67 -19.48
N LYS A 207 -10.09 32.88 -19.26
CA LYS A 207 -8.90 33.36 -19.97
C LYS A 207 -7.70 32.49 -19.59
N LEU A 208 -6.98 32.00 -20.59
CA LEU A 208 -5.79 31.20 -20.39
C LEU A 208 -4.75 31.99 -19.58
N GLU A 209 -4.28 31.36 -18.52
CA GLU A 209 -3.16 31.83 -17.72
C GLU A 209 -1.86 31.11 -18.13
N GLY A 210 -0.79 31.89 -18.31
CA GLY A 210 0.53 31.36 -18.68
C GLY A 210 0.66 30.99 -20.15
N LEU A 211 1.53 30.02 -20.45
CA LEU A 211 1.83 29.59 -21.82
C LEU A 211 0.90 28.48 -22.29
N GLY A 212 0.40 28.60 -23.52
CA GLY A 212 -0.44 27.57 -24.15
C GLY A 212 -1.23 28.13 -25.33
N THR A 213 -2.18 27.32 -25.80
CA THR A 213 -3.18 27.72 -26.79
C THR A 213 -4.50 27.92 -26.04
N GLN A 214 -5.13 29.08 -26.20
CA GLN A 214 -6.44 29.36 -25.61
C GLN A 214 -7.47 28.36 -26.15
N THR A 215 -8.25 27.78 -25.25
CA THR A 215 -9.43 26.99 -25.62
C THR A 215 -10.58 27.93 -25.97
N THR A 216 -11.32 27.64 -27.02
CA THR A 216 -12.64 28.24 -27.31
C THR A 216 -13.64 27.13 -27.63
N ARG A 217 -14.95 27.40 -27.50
CA ARG A 217 -15.99 26.43 -27.88
C ARG A 217 -15.86 26.03 -29.35
N GLU A 218 -15.65 27.02 -30.22
CA GLU A 218 -15.44 26.82 -31.65
C GLU A 218 -14.25 25.90 -31.93
N ASP A 219 -13.11 26.13 -31.27
CA ASP A 219 -11.92 25.28 -31.46
C ASP A 219 -12.17 23.83 -30.98
N LEU A 220 -12.93 23.64 -29.91
CA LEU A 220 -13.32 22.30 -29.42
C LEU A 220 -14.22 21.59 -30.44
N ILE A 221 -15.26 22.25 -30.93
CA ILE A 221 -16.19 21.73 -31.94
C ILE A 221 -15.41 21.39 -33.21
N GLN A 222 -14.62 22.32 -33.74
CA GLN A 222 -13.85 22.11 -34.96
C GLN A 222 -12.81 20.99 -34.80
N THR A 223 -12.20 20.85 -33.62
CA THR A 223 -11.28 19.73 -33.36
C THR A 223 -12.00 18.39 -33.40
N ILE A 224 -13.22 18.31 -32.88
CA ILE A 224 -14.05 17.09 -32.98
C ILE A 224 -14.39 16.81 -34.45
N LEU A 225 -14.90 17.81 -35.19
CA LEU A 225 -15.25 17.66 -36.60
C LEU A 225 -14.07 17.23 -37.48
N LEU A 226 -12.90 17.86 -37.31
CA LEU A 226 -11.69 17.50 -38.07
C LEU A 226 -11.12 16.12 -37.73
N SER A 227 -11.54 15.55 -36.59
CA SER A 227 -11.14 14.21 -36.17
C SER A 227 -12.12 13.13 -36.65
N GLU A 228 -13.19 13.50 -37.36
CA GLU A 228 -14.13 12.54 -37.95
C GLU A 228 -13.40 11.66 -38.97
N ILE A 229 -13.62 10.35 -38.87
CA ILE A 229 -13.08 9.37 -39.82
C ILE A 229 -13.92 9.41 -41.10
N SER A 230 -13.27 9.27 -42.26
CA SER A 230 -13.96 9.30 -43.55
C SER A 230 -15.10 8.27 -43.59
N GLY A 231 -16.32 8.75 -43.84
CA GLY A 231 -17.55 7.92 -43.83
C GLY A 231 -18.37 8.03 -42.55
N GLY A 232 -17.84 8.65 -41.49
CA GLY A 232 -18.55 8.86 -40.22
C GLY A 232 -17.82 8.24 -39.03
N GLY A 233 -18.08 8.80 -37.84
CA GLY A 233 -17.60 8.27 -36.57
C GLY A 233 -16.21 8.74 -36.17
N TRP A 234 -15.83 8.39 -34.95
CA TRP A 234 -14.61 8.85 -34.29
C TRP A 234 -13.92 7.71 -33.55
N ALA A 235 -12.63 7.88 -33.28
CA ALA A 235 -11.82 6.91 -32.56
C ALA A 235 -10.81 7.62 -31.66
N LEU A 236 -10.42 6.96 -30.56
CA LEU A 236 -9.37 7.47 -29.69
C LEU A 236 -8.01 7.40 -30.37
N MET A 237 -7.77 6.32 -31.10
CA MET A 237 -6.56 6.05 -31.88
C MET A 237 -6.90 5.30 -33.16
N GLY A 238 -6.08 5.50 -34.20
CA GLY A 238 -6.27 4.82 -35.49
C GLY A 238 -7.37 5.46 -36.34
N ASN A 239 -7.74 4.74 -37.41
CA ASN A 239 -8.66 5.23 -38.44
C ASN A 239 -9.89 4.31 -38.58
N GLN A 240 -10.28 3.61 -37.51
CA GLN A 240 -11.48 2.78 -37.47
C GLN A 240 -12.43 3.35 -36.43
N PRO A 241 -13.68 3.72 -36.80
CA PRO A 241 -14.64 4.25 -35.85
C PRO A 241 -14.88 3.29 -34.68
N ASP A 242 -14.90 3.87 -33.49
CA ASP A 242 -15.14 3.17 -32.23
C ASP A 242 -16.50 3.59 -31.67
N PRO A 243 -17.34 2.65 -31.19
CA PRO A 243 -18.68 2.99 -30.72
C PRO A 243 -18.68 3.95 -29.52
N ASP A 244 -17.75 3.80 -28.58
CA ASP A 244 -17.70 4.64 -27.38
C ASP A 244 -17.34 6.07 -27.76
N ILE A 245 -16.25 6.24 -28.50
CA ILE A 245 -15.74 7.56 -28.88
C ILE A 245 -16.69 8.25 -29.85
N THR A 246 -17.31 7.49 -30.76
CA THR A 246 -18.34 8.02 -31.66
C THR A 246 -19.53 8.52 -30.85
N ALA A 247 -20.05 7.73 -29.92
CA ALA A 247 -21.18 8.13 -29.08
C ALA A 247 -20.83 9.34 -28.19
N MET A 248 -19.65 9.39 -27.57
CA MET A 248 -19.21 10.52 -26.76
C MET A 248 -19.05 11.81 -27.61
N ALA A 249 -18.55 11.71 -28.84
CA ALA A 249 -18.49 12.85 -29.77
C ALA A 249 -19.90 13.36 -30.11
N LEU A 250 -20.84 12.45 -30.37
CA LEU A 250 -22.25 12.80 -30.60
C LEU A 250 -22.88 13.49 -29.39
N GLN A 251 -22.59 13.04 -28.16
CA GLN A 251 -23.06 13.68 -26.93
C GLN A 251 -22.58 15.14 -26.82
N ALA A 252 -21.32 15.40 -27.18
CA ALA A 252 -20.76 16.76 -27.16
C ALA A 252 -21.31 17.66 -28.28
N LEU A 253 -21.61 17.08 -29.45
CA LEU A 253 -22.10 17.83 -30.61
C LEU A 253 -23.63 18.04 -30.63
N ALA A 254 -24.39 17.29 -29.83
CA ALA A 254 -25.86 17.35 -29.81
C ALA A 254 -26.43 18.78 -29.69
N PRO A 255 -25.88 19.69 -28.84
CA PRO A 255 -26.39 21.08 -28.74
C PRO A 255 -26.16 21.93 -29.99
N TYR A 256 -25.30 21.50 -30.91
CA TYR A 256 -24.79 22.29 -32.03
C TYR A 256 -25.37 21.88 -33.40
N THR A 257 -26.37 20.99 -33.43
CA THR A 257 -27.02 20.46 -34.65
C THR A 257 -27.74 21.50 -35.51
N GLN A 258 -27.85 22.75 -35.06
CA GLN A 258 -28.30 23.88 -35.88
C GLN A 258 -27.22 24.37 -36.86
N GLN A 259 -25.94 24.04 -36.61
CA GLN A 259 -24.86 24.28 -37.56
C GLN A 259 -24.85 23.16 -38.59
N GLN A 260 -24.94 23.51 -39.88
CA GLN A 260 -25.09 22.52 -40.96
C GLN A 260 -23.96 21.47 -40.96
N GLU A 261 -22.71 21.90 -40.79
CA GLU A 261 -21.55 20.98 -40.77
C GLU A 261 -21.60 20.01 -39.59
N VAL A 262 -21.98 20.48 -38.40
CA VAL A 262 -22.17 19.64 -37.22
C VAL A 262 -23.32 18.66 -37.44
N LYS A 263 -24.44 19.12 -37.99
CA LYS A 263 -25.59 18.27 -38.28
C LYS A 263 -25.21 17.12 -39.22
N GLU A 264 -24.49 17.42 -40.29
CA GLU A 264 -24.06 16.43 -41.26
C GLU A 264 -23.09 15.40 -40.65
N ALA A 265 -22.17 15.84 -39.77
CA ALA A 265 -21.28 14.93 -39.04
C ALA A 265 -22.04 14.07 -38.02
N VAL A 266 -23.00 14.65 -37.31
CA VAL A 266 -23.89 13.93 -36.37
C VAL A 266 -24.71 12.87 -37.12
N ASP A 267 -25.32 13.22 -38.25
CA ASP A 267 -26.09 12.28 -39.07
C ASP A 267 -25.21 11.09 -39.52
N ARG A 268 -23.97 11.35 -39.98
CA ARG A 268 -23.01 10.28 -40.34
C ARG A 268 -22.57 9.44 -39.15
N GLY A 269 -22.34 10.06 -37.99
CA GLY A 269 -22.02 9.36 -36.75
C GLY A 269 -23.14 8.41 -36.30
N ILE A 270 -24.39 8.83 -36.40
CA ILE A 270 -25.56 7.98 -36.10
C ILE A 270 -25.59 6.78 -37.04
N GLU A 271 -25.40 6.97 -38.35
CA GLU A 271 -25.35 5.87 -39.30
C GLU A 271 -24.16 4.93 -39.04
N MET A 272 -23.01 5.46 -38.62
CA MET A 272 -21.86 4.65 -38.22
C MET A 272 -22.18 3.80 -36.98
N LEU A 273 -22.84 4.35 -35.96
CA LEU A 273 -23.26 3.57 -34.78
C LEU A 273 -24.28 2.48 -35.15
N ALA A 274 -25.17 2.70 -36.11
CA ALA A 274 -26.08 1.66 -36.58
C ALA A 274 -25.34 0.53 -37.33
N GLN A 275 -24.25 0.86 -38.04
CA GLN A 275 -23.39 -0.11 -38.74
C GLN A 275 -22.49 -0.92 -37.79
N LEU A 276 -22.01 -0.29 -36.70
CA LEU A 276 -21.17 -0.95 -35.69
C LEU A 276 -21.95 -1.88 -34.76
N GLN A 277 -23.28 -1.78 -34.73
CA GLN A 277 -24.14 -2.63 -33.90
C GLN A 277 -24.13 -4.07 -34.43
N ASP A 278 -23.86 -5.03 -33.56
CA ASP A 278 -23.83 -6.46 -33.92
C ASP A 278 -25.24 -7.05 -34.17
N GLU A 279 -25.30 -8.33 -34.54
CA GLU A 279 -26.56 -9.04 -34.83
C GLU A 279 -27.46 -9.23 -33.59
N GLU A 280 -26.90 -9.13 -32.39
CA GLU A 280 -27.63 -9.25 -31.13
C GLU A 280 -28.11 -7.89 -30.59
N GLY A 281 -27.59 -6.78 -31.13
CA GLY A 281 -27.97 -5.43 -30.75
C GLY A 281 -26.94 -4.69 -29.90
N GLY A 282 -25.78 -5.26 -29.61
CA GLY A 282 -24.74 -4.66 -28.77
C GLY A 282 -23.51 -4.21 -29.56
N TYR A 283 -22.45 -3.87 -28.82
CA TYR A 283 -21.24 -3.25 -29.36
C TYR A 283 -19.96 -3.84 -28.77
N ILE A 284 -18.91 -3.85 -29.60
CA ILE A 284 -17.53 -4.15 -29.19
C ILE A 284 -16.70 -2.88 -29.39
N SER A 285 -16.12 -2.35 -28.32
CA SER A 285 -15.17 -1.24 -28.37
C SER A 285 -13.75 -1.76 -28.54
N ASN A 286 -12.95 -1.04 -29.32
CA ASN A 286 -11.53 -1.32 -29.51
C ASN A 286 -10.65 -0.22 -28.89
N ALA A 287 -11.25 0.72 -28.15
CA ALA A 287 -10.54 1.80 -27.48
C ALA A 287 -9.78 1.35 -26.20
N GLY A 288 -9.97 0.10 -25.75
CA GLY A 288 -9.39 -0.48 -24.53
C GLY A 288 -8.44 -1.68 -24.76
N TYR A 289 -7.98 -2.29 -23.65
CA TYR A 289 -7.14 -3.51 -23.67
C TYR A 289 -7.96 -4.80 -23.87
N ASP A 290 -9.28 -4.73 -23.69
CA ASP A 290 -10.20 -5.85 -23.84
C ASP A 290 -11.20 -5.55 -24.97
N SER A 291 -11.03 -6.22 -26.11
CA SER A 291 -11.96 -6.15 -27.25
C SER A 291 -13.09 -7.15 -27.03
N ALA A 292 -13.95 -6.85 -26.06
CA ALA A 292 -15.11 -7.68 -25.73
C ALA A 292 -16.41 -6.90 -25.89
N LYS A 293 -17.48 -7.63 -26.23
CA LYS A 293 -18.85 -7.10 -26.24
C LYS A 293 -19.24 -6.76 -24.81
N ASN A 294 -19.59 -5.50 -24.56
CA ASN A 294 -19.80 -5.01 -23.21
C ASN A 294 -21.00 -4.05 -23.08
N LEU A 295 -21.43 -3.84 -21.84
CA LEU A 295 -22.53 -2.93 -21.52
C LEU A 295 -22.15 -1.47 -21.79
N GLU A 296 -20.96 -1.05 -21.40
CA GLU A 296 -20.52 0.35 -21.38
C GLU A 296 -20.62 0.98 -22.77
N SER A 297 -20.25 0.24 -23.82
CA SER A 297 -20.38 0.69 -25.21
C SER A 297 -21.82 0.92 -25.60
N THR A 298 -22.72 -0.01 -25.26
CA THR A 298 -24.16 0.14 -25.52
C THR A 298 -24.74 1.31 -24.72
N ALA A 299 -24.31 1.50 -23.48
CA ALA A 299 -24.71 2.60 -22.61
C ALA A 299 -24.34 3.97 -23.21
N GLN A 300 -23.12 4.13 -23.72
CA GLN A 300 -22.70 5.38 -24.37
C GLN A 300 -23.57 5.73 -25.59
N VAL A 301 -23.91 4.73 -26.42
CA VAL A 301 -24.83 4.91 -27.56
C VAL A 301 -26.21 5.37 -27.08
N VAL A 302 -26.75 4.75 -26.03
CA VAL A 302 -28.05 5.15 -25.46
C VAL A 302 -28.02 6.59 -24.93
N ILE A 303 -26.94 7.01 -24.25
CA ILE A 303 -26.77 8.42 -23.81
C ILE A 303 -26.76 9.37 -25.01
N ALA A 304 -26.01 9.03 -26.06
CA ALA A 304 -25.89 9.86 -27.26
C ALA A 304 -27.23 10.03 -27.99
N LEU A 305 -27.93 8.93 -28.24
CA LEU A 305 -29.22 8.96 -28.92
C LEU A 305 -30.29 9.68 -28.08
N SER A 306 -30.28 9.49 -26.76
CA SER A 306 -31.19 10.22 -25.86
C SER A 306 -30.96 11.73 -25.86
N ALA A 307 -29.71 12.18 -26.06
CA ALA A 307 -29.37 13.60 -26.15
C ALA A 307 -29.72 14.22 -27.52
N ILE A 308 -29.67 13.45 -28.60
CA ILE A 308 -29.98 13.91 -29.96
C ILE A 308 -31.48 13.86 -30.23
N ASP A 309 -32.06 12.66 -30.15
CA ASP A 309 -33.47 12.38 -30.37
C ASP A 309 -33.79 10.97 -29.84
N VAL A 310 -34.50 10.92 -28.71
CA VAL A 310 -34.83 9.67 -28.02
C VAL A 310 -35.67 8.70 -28.88
N SER A 311 -36.34 9.19 -29.93
CA SER A 311 -37.08 8.32 -30.85
C SER A 311 -36.18 7.37 -31.64
N LEU A 312 -34.87 7.70 -31.79
CA LEU A 312 -33.88 6.84 -32.44
C LEU A 312 -33.71 5.50 -31.73
N LEU A 313 -33.94 5.42 -30.42
CA LEU A 313 -33.88 4.16 -29.65
C LEU A 313 -34.93 3.14 -30.11
N ASN A 314 -36.02 3.60 -30.74
CA ASN A 314 -37.09 2.77 -31.28
C ASN A 314 -37.05 2.68 -32.83
N SER A 315 -36.00 3.20 -33.45
CA SER A 315 -35.89 3.20 -34.91
C SER A 315 -35.40 1.84 -35.43
N GLU A 316 -35.88 1.43 -36.61
CA GLU A 316 -35.53 0.13 -37.21
C GLU A 316 -34.01 -0.07 -37.40
N LYS A 317 -33.23 1.01 -37.54
CA LYS A 317 -31.78 0.94 -37.71
C LYS A 317 -31.03 0.42 -36.46
N PHE A 318 -31.58 0.67 -35.27
CA PHE A 318 -31.00 0.25 -33.99
C PHE A 318 -31.71 -0.97 -33.37
N MET A 319 -32.73 -1.50 -34.04
CA MET A 319 -33.44 -2.70 -33.61
C MET A 319 -32.83 -3.95 -34.26
N LYS A 320 -32.47 -4.93 -33.44
CA LYS A 320 -31.99 -6.24 -33.91
C LYS A 320 -32.88 -7.34 -33.35
N ASN A 321 -33.38 -8.23 -34.21
CA ASN A 321 -34.27 -9.33 -33.82
C ASN A 321 -35.49 -8.89 -32.97
N GLY A 322 -36.04 -7.71 -33.26
CA GLY A 322 -37.17 -7.13 -32.53
C GLY A 322 -36.83 -6.56 -31.14
N LYS A 323 -35.54 -6.49 -30.78
CA LYS A 323 -35.05 -5.92 -29.52
C LYS A 323 -34.42 -4.55 -29.73
N THR A 324 -34.62 -3.66 -28.76
CA THR A 324 -34.04 -2.32 -28.69
C THR A 324 -32.68 -2.33 -27.99
N LEU A 325 -31.96 -1.21 -28.02
CA LEU A 325 -30.74 -1.02 -27.23
C LEU A 325 -30.99 -1.12 -25.71
N LEU A 326 -32.17 -0.70 -25.25
CA LEU A 326 -32.55 -0.82 -23.83
C LEU A 326 -32.74 -2.29 -23.44
N ASP A 327 -33.34 -3.10 -24.32
CA ASP A 327 -33.44 -4.55 -24.11
C ASP A 327 -32.06 -5.20 -24.03
N GLU A 328 -31.14 -4.77 -24.89
CA GLU A 328 -29.77 -5.28 -24.88
C GLU A 328 -29.06 -4.92 -23.57
N MET A 329 -29.16 -3.67 -23.11
CA MET A 329 -28.58 -3.25 -21.82
C MET A 329 -29.12 -4.07 -20.65
N LEU A 330 -30.44 -4.31 -20.59
CA LEU A 330 -31.06 -5.03 -19.48
C LEU A 330 -30.63 -6.49 -19.38
N ARG A 331 -30.06 -7.10 -20.44
CA ARG A 331 -29.45 -8.44 -20.36
C ARG A 331 -28.23 -8.48 -19.46
N PHE A 332 -27.53 -7.36 -19.30
CA PHE A 332 -26.35 -7.25 -18.42
C PHE A 332 -26.73 -6.98 -16.97
N GLN A 333 -28.01 -6.70 -16.67
CA GLN A 333 -28.45 -6.47 -15.29
C GLN A 333 -28.50 -7.80 -14.53
N VAL A 334 -27.80 -7.87 -13.40
CA VAL A 334 -27.77 -9.04 -12.53
C VAL A 334 -28.79 -8.90 -11.39
N SER A 335 -28.96 -9.95 -10.58
CA SER A 335 -30.09 -10.08 -9.65
C SER A 335 -30.13 -9.04 -8.52
N ASP A 336 -28.99 -8.48 -8.13
CA ASP A 336 -28.89 -7.43 -7.10
C ASP A 336 -29.19 -6.02 -7.64
N GLY A 337 -29.44 -5.90 -8.95
CA GLY A 337 -29.73 -4.64 -9.64
C GLY A 337 -28.51 -3.97 -10.27
N SER A 338 -27.30 -4.43 -9.98
CA SER A 338 -26.09 -3.97 -10.65
C SER A 338 -26.00 -4.52 -12.07
N PHE A 339 -24.97 -4.10 -12.79
CA PHE A 339 -24.68 -4.61 -14.13
C PHE A 339 -23.32 -5.31 -14.20
N CYS A 340 -23.24 -6.35 -15.02
CA CYS A 340 -21.98 -6.98 -15.40
C CYS A 340 -21.34 -6.28 -16.62
N HIS A 341 -20.02 -6.37 -16.75
CA HIS A 341 -19.29 -5.83 -17.91
C HIS A 341 -19.56 -6.64 -19.19
N VAL A 342 -19.40 -7.96 -19.08
CA VAL A 342 -19.72 -8.96 -20.11
C VAL A 342 -20.83 -9.86 -19.59
N ILE A 343 -21.68 -10.38 -20.48
CA ILE A 343 -22.73 -11.35 -20.12
C ILE A 343 -22.11 -12.55 -19.40
N ASP A 344 -22.85 -13.10 -18.43
CA ASP A 344 -22.42 -14.17 -17.51
C ASP A 344 -21.28 -13.78 -16.55
N GLY A 345 -20.85 -12.51 -16.56
CA GLY A 345 -19.99 -11.93 -15.54
C GLY A 345 -20.73 -11.59 -14.24
N GLY A 346 -19.98 -11.31 -13.18
CA GLY A 346 -20.52 -10.77 -11.94
C GLY A 346 -20.73 -9.25 -11.99
N SER A 347 -21.25 -8.70 -10.88
CA SER A 347 -21.39 -7.25 -10.65
C SER A 347 -20.09 -6.51 -11.01
N ASN A 348 -20.20 -5.46 -11.82
CA ASN A 348 -19.08 -4.60 -12.21
C ASN A 348 -19.45 -3.13 -11.96
N GLN A 349 -18.61 -2.42 -11.22
CA GLN A 349 -18.88 -1.06 -10.79
C GLN A 349 -18.96 -0.06 -11.97
N MET A 350 -18.02 -0.12 -12.92
CA MET A 350 -18.04 0.75 -14.10
C MET A 350 -19.27 0.50 -14.97
N ALA A 351 -19.56 -0.78 -15.24
CA ALA A 351 -20.73 -1.19 -16.02
C ALA A 351 -22.02 -0.70 -15.35
N THR A 352 -22.11 -0.80 -14.03
CA THR A 352 -23.27 -0.35 -13.26
C THR A 352 -23.46 1.16 -13.34
N GLU A 353 -22.38 1.93 -13.18
CA GLU A 353 -22.42 3.39 -13.26
C GLU A 353 -22.78 3.87 -14.67
N GLN A 354 -22.17 3.29 -15.72
CA GLN A 354 -22.46 3.62 -17.10
C GLN A 354 -23.89 3.21 -17.50
N GLY A 355 -24.34 2.03 -17.06
CA GLY A 355 -25.71 1.55 -17.25
C GLY A 355 -26.73 2.48 -16.59
N ALA A 356 -26.48 2.90 -15.35
CA ALA A 356 -27.33 3.86 -14.63
C ALA A 356 -27.35 5.23 -15.32
N LEU A 357 -26.20 5.76 -15.77
CA LEU A 357 -26.14 7.01 -16.54
C LEU A 357 -26.97 6.94 -17.82
N ALA A 358 -26.89 5.83 -18.55
CA ALA A 358 -27.64 5.63 -19.79
C ALA A 358 -29.15 5.50 -19.58
N LEU A 359 -29.58 4.73 -18.57
CA LEU A 359 -30.99 4.64 -18.21
C LEU A 359 -31.53 5.97 -17.67
N ALA A 360 -30.73 6.73 -16.91
CA ALA A 360 -31.07 8.08 -16.49
C ALA A 360 -31.19 9.03 -17.68
N ALA A 361 -30.27 8.98 -18.64
CA ALA A 361 -30.33 9.78 -19.87
C ALA A 361 -31.60 9.51 -20.67
N TRP A 362 -31.93 8.23 -20.87
CA TRP A 362 -33.17 7.80 -21.52
C TRP A 362 -34.41 8.31 -20.77
N TYR A 363 -34.46 8.08 -19.45
CA TYR A 363 -35.61 8.45 -18.63
C TYR A 363 -35.86 9.96 -18.64
N ARG A 364 -34.79 10.76 -18.54
CA ARG A 364 -34.86 12.22 -18.65
C ARG A 364 -35.39 12.66 -20.01
N ALA A 365 -34.92 12.05 -21.09
CA ALA A 365 -35.36 12.39 -22.44
C ALA A 365 -36.85 12.06 -22.68
N VAL A 366 -37.33 10.87 -22.31
CA VAL A 366 -38.75 10.49 -22.50
C VAL A 366 -39.73 11.27 -21.60
N THR A 367 -39.22 11.89 -20.53
CA THR A 367 -39.99 12.75 -19.61
C THR A 367 -39.80 14.24 -19.90
N GLY A 368 -39.19 14.61 -21.03
CA GLY A 368 -39.03 15.99 -21.47
C GLY A 368 -38.10 16.84 -20.59
N ARG A 369 -37.24 16.21 -19.78
CA ARG A 369 -36.23 16.88 -18.96
C ARG A 369 -34.97 17.13 -19.79
N ASN A 370 -34.11 18.07 -19.34
CA ASN A 370 -32.83 18.33 -20.00
C ASN A 370 -32.00 17.04 -20.12
N SER A 371 -31.16 16.96 -21.15
CA SER A 371 -30.29 15.79 -21.37
C SER A 371 -29.37 15.51 -20.17
N LEU A 372 -28.74 14.33 -20.15
CA LEU A 372 -27.91 13.90 -19.01
C LEU A 372 -26.86 14.96 -18.61
N TYR A 373 -26.17 15.54 -19.60
CA TYR A 373 -25.11 16.52 -19.37
C TYR A 373 -25.54 17.97 -19.52
N ASP A 374 -26.74 18.28 -20.03
CA ASP A 374 -27.32 19.61 -19.91
C ASP A 374 -27.94 19.78 -18.52
N MET A 375 -27.18 20.40 -17.63
CA MET A 375 -27.50 20.63 -16.23
C MET A 375 -27.92 22.08 -15.97
N THR A 376 -28.37 22.80 -17.00
CA THR A 376 -28.92 24.16 -16.84
C THR A 376 -30.23 24.20 -16.05
N ASP A 377 -30.85 23.03 -15.87
CA ASP A 377 -32.01 22.79 -15.00
C ASP A 377 -31.65 22.57 -13.52
N VAL A 378 -30.37 22.44 -13.17
CA VAL A 378 -29.93 22.22 -11.79
C VAL A 378 -29.85 23.55 -11.05
N GLU A 379 -30.62 23.66 -9.97
CA GLU A 379 -30.54 24.81 -9.09
C GLU A 379 -29.19 24.87 -8.36
N ASN A 380 -28.67 26.09 -8.17
CA ASN A 380 -27.42 26.27 -7.44
C ASN A 380 -27.66 25.93 -5.95
N GLY A 381 -27.09 24.82 -5.49
CA GLY A 381 -27.22 24.30 -4.13
C GLY A 381 -26.46 25.11 -3.08
N GLN A 382 -25.72 26.15 -3.48
CA GLN A 382 -25.22 27.19 -2.59
C GLN A 382 -26.34 28.22 -2.39
N THR A 383 -27.09 28.09 -1.30
CA THR A 383 -28.23 28.98 -1.03
C THR A 383 -27.74 30.42 -0.88
N GLY A 384 -28.14 31.29 -1.80
CA GLY A 384 -27.89 32.74 -1.69
C GLY A 384 -28.78 33.44 -0.64
N GLY A 385 -29.70 32.70 -0.02
CA GLY A 385 -30.59 33.18 1.04
C GLY A 385 -29.87 33.39 2.37
N GLU A 386 -30.48 34.16 3.27
CA GLU A 386 -30.03 34.31 4.66
C GLU A 386 -30.15 32.98 5.41
N GLU A 387 -29.15 32.66 6.23
CA GLU A 387 -29.13 31.44 7.04
C GLU A 387 -29.90 31.62 8.36
N THR A 388 -30.42 30.52 8.91
CA THR A 388 -31.18 30.52 10.17
C THR A 388 -30.26 30.69 11.40
N PRO A 389 -30.65 31.49 12.41
CA PRO A 389 -29.90 31.63 13.66
C PRO A 389 -29.59 30.30 14.34
N GLU A 390 -30.53 29.34 14.29
CA GLU A 390 -30.40 28.02 14.89
C GLU A 390 -29.27 27.21 14.24
N ARG A 391 -29.18 27.21 12.90
CA ARG A 391 -28.12 26.50 12.17
C ARG A 391 -26.76 27.19 12.36
N ILE A 392 -26.73 28.53 12.45
CA ILE A 392 -25.50 29.29 12.75
C ILE A 392 -24.97 28.92 14.15
N GLU A 393 -25.83 28.86 15.16
CA GLU A 393 -25.44 28.49 16.52
C GLU A 393 -24.99 27.03 16.61
N ALA A 394 -25.68 26.11 15.94
CA ALA A 394 -25.28 24.71 15.87
C ALA A 394 -23.89 24.55 15.24
N PHE A 395 -23.62 25.26 14.14
CA PHE A 395 -22.32 25.28 13.49
C PHE A 395 -21.23 25.86 14.41
N ARG A 396 -21.50 27.00 15.06
CA ARG A 396 -20.57 27.64 16.01
C ARG A 396 -20.15 26.67 17.11
N LYS A 397 -21.11 25.94 17.70
CA LYS A 397 -20.84 24.94 18.74
C LYS A 397 -19.95 23.80 18.24
N LYS A 398 -20.18 23.29 17.03
CA LYS A 398 -19.31 22.27 16.42
C LYS A 398 -17.90 22.79 16.22
N LEU A 399 -17.75 24.02 15.70
CA LEU A 399 -16.44 24.65 15.49
C LEU A 399 -15.69 24.91 16.80
N GLU A 400 -16.40 25.28 17.87
CA GLU A 400 -15.80 25.50 19.20
C GLU A 400 -15.27 24.22 19.84
N ALA A 401 -15.87 23.05 19.55
CA ALA A 401 -15.46 21.77 20.10
C ALA A 401 -14.02 21.36 19.74
N PHE A 402 -13.43 21.93 18.69
CA PHE A 402 -12.04 21.68 18.31
C PHE A 402 -11.03 22.50 19.12
N SER A 403 -11.47 23.51 19.88
CA SER A 403 -10.58 24.39 20.63
C SER A 403 -9.79 23.61 21.68
N GLY A 404 -8.49 23.45 21.49
CA GLY A 404 -7.60 22.68 22.39
C GLY A 404 -7.55 21.18 22.13
N ASN A 405 -8.22 20.66 21.09
CA ASN A 405 -8.24 19.24 20.72
C ASN A 405 -8.00 19.03 19.22
N LEU A 406 -7.21 19.89 18.60
CA LEU A 406 -6.89 19.79 17.17
C LEU A 406 -5.82 18.70 16.96
N THR A 407 -6.17 17.65 16.22
CA THR A 407 -5.29 16.48 16.00
C THR A 407 -5.35 16.06 14.54
N LEU A 408 -4.46 15.14 14.13
CA LEU A 408 -4.52 14.57 12.78
C LEU A 408 -5.78 13.69 12.59
N ASP A 409 -6.26 13.02 13.64
CA ASP A 409 -7.42 12.12 13.55
C ASP A 409 -8.72 12.85 13.23
N ASN A 410 -8.90 14.08 13.71
CA ASN A 410 -10.12 14.86 13.50
C ASN A 410 -10.04 15.82 12.30
N ALA A 411 -9.01 15.69 11.46
CA ALA A 411 -8.88 16.45 10.23
C ALA A 411 -10.12 16.27 9.30
N HIS A 412 -10.65 15.05 9.22
CA HIS A 412 -11.85 14.74 8.43
C HIS A 412 -13.06 15.56 8.89
N GLU A 413 -13.25 15.71 10.20
CA GLU A 413 -14.37 16.49 10.75
C GLU A 413 -14.25 17.98 10.43
N LEU A 414 -13.03 18.52 10.27
CA LEU A 414 -12.84 19.89 9.80
C LEU A 414 -13.25 20.07 8.34
N TYR A 415 -12.97 19.09 7.47
CA TYR A 415 -13.48 19.12 6.10
C TYR A 415 -15.00 19.02 6.07
N ALA A 416 -15.60 18.17 6.92
CA ALA A 416 -17.05 18.09 7.08
C ALA A 416 -17.65 19.45 7.46
N LEU A 417 -17.05 20.17 8.42
CA LEU A 417 -17.47 21.53 8.77
C LEU A 417 -17.27 22.52 7.63
N LYS A 418 -16.20 22.39 6.85
CA LYS A 418 -15.97 23.25 5.69
C LYS A 418 -17.05 23.06 4.61
N VAL A 419 -17.46 21.82 4.37
CA VAL A 419 -18.58 21.49 3.49
C VAL A 419 -19.91 22.00 4.05
N GLU A 420 -20.18 21.78 5.34
CA GLU A 420 -21.38 22.29 5.99
C GLU A 420 -21.48 23.81 5.85
N LEU A 421 -20.39 24.54 6.11
CA LEU A 421 -20.32 26.00 5.98
C LEU A 421 -20.50 26.47 4.53
N SER A 422 -19.96 25.75 3.55
CA SER A 422 -20.08 26.12 2.13
C SER A 422 -21.50 25.95 1.59
N LEU A 423 -22.28 25.04 2.18
CA LEU A 423 -23.68 24.78 1.87
C LEU A 423 -24.67 25.59 2.73
N MET A 424 -24.19 26.33 3.73
CA MET A 424 -25.01 27.26 4.51
C MET A 424 -25.35 28.51 3.69
N GLY A 425 -26.45 29.17 4.05
CA GLY A 425 -26.81 30.48 3.52
C GLY A 425 -25.80 31.58 3.88
N ASN A 426 -26.15 32.82 3.58
CA ASN A 426 -25.38 34.00 3.96
C ASN A 426 -25.65 34.38 5.42
N PHE A 427 -24.60 34.81 6.13
CA PHE A 427 -24.68 35.37 7.49
C PHE A 427 -23.38 36.12 7.82
N SER A 428 -23.42 37.04 8.80
CA SER A 428 -22.33 37.99 9.07
C SER A 428 -20.98 37.34 9.41
N GLU A 429 -20.97 36.24 10.17
CA GLU A 429 -19.75 35.60 10.66
C GLU A 429 -19.17 34.56 9.69
N LYS A 430 -19.84 34.25 8.58
CA LYS A 430 -19.45 33.17 7.66
C LYS A 430 -17.98 33.26 7.23
N LYS A 431 -17.53 34.45 6.83
CA LYS A 431 -16.14 34.69 6.43
C LYS A 431 -15.14 34.50 7.58
N ALA A 432 -15.53 34.87 8.80
CA ALA A 432 -14.69 34.66 9.98
C ALA A 432 -14.55 33.17 10.30
N PHE A 433 -15.64 32.41 10.20
CA PHE A 433 -15.62 30.95 10.36
C PHE A 433 -14.80 30.24 9.28
N GLU A 434 -14.92 30.66 8.01
CA GLU A 434 -14.07 30.16 6.92
C GLU A 434 -12.59 30.38 7.24
N THR A 435 -12.23 31.58 7.70
CA THR A 435 -10.84 31.92 8.04
C THR A 435 -10.33 31.10 9.22
N LYS A 436 -11.17 30.86 10.23
CA LYS A 436 -10.82 30.02 11.39
C LYS A 436 -10.61 28.56 10.97
N LEU A 437 -11.52 27.97 10.20
CA LEU A 437 -11.36 26.61 9.67
C LEU A 437 -10.09 26.48 8.82
N GLU A 438 -9.80 27.47 7.98
CA GLU A 438 -8.58 27.50 7.16
C GLU A 438 -7.31 27.49 8.02
N GLN A 439 -7.29 28.27 9.09
CA GLN A 439 -6.16 28.30 10.02
C GLN A 439 -5.97 26.95 10.72
N MET A 440 -7.07 26.30 11.12
CA MET A 440 -7.03 25.00 11.81
C MET A 440 -6.55 23.89 10.86
N LEU A 441 -7.04 23.85 9.63
CA LEU A 441 -6.55 22.90 8.61
C LEU A 441 -5.06 23.09 8.33
N LYS A 442 -4.60 24.33 8.20
CA LYS A 442 -3.18 24.64 7.99
C LYS A 442 -2.30 24.20 9.18
N GLU A 443 -2.82 24.30 10.40
CA GLU A 443 -2.12 23.82 11.59
C GLU A 443 -2.00 22.29 11.57
N VAL A 444 -3.07 21.57 11.25
CA VAL A 444 -3.05 20.10 11.07
C VAL A 444 -2.07 19.68 9.98
N GLU A 445 -2.08 20.36 8.82
CA GLU A 445 -1.11 20.12 7.74
C GLU A 445 0.34 20.32 8.19
N THR A 446 0.58 21.36 8.99
CA THR A 446 1.92 21.66 9.53
C THR A 446 2.37 20.53 10.44
N GLN A 447 1.50 20.06 11.35
CA GLN A 447 1.77 18.93 12.23
C GLN A 447 2.03 17.65 11.44
N ALA A 448 1.25 17.39 10.39
CA ALA A 448 1.46 16.23 9.51
C ALA A 448 2.80 16.29 8.77
N ALA A 449 3.20 17.46 8.27
CA ALA A 449 4.49 17.66 7.61
C ALA A 449 5.68 17.52 8.59
N GLU A 450 5.53 17.96 9.84
CA GLU A 450 6.53 17.76 10.89
C GLU A 450 6.72 16.27 11.22
N ILE A 451 5.63 15.50 11.26
CA ILE A 451 5.66 14.04 11.46
C ILE A 451 6.37 13.36 10.28
N GLU A 452 5.99 13.68 9.04
CA GLU A 452 6.63 13.11 7.84
C GLU A 452 8.13 13.44 7.78
N ALA A 453 8.50 14.68 8.10
CA ALA A 453 9.89 15.10 8.15
C ALA A 453 10.67 14.34 9.25
N LEU A 454 10.09 14.19 10.44
CA LEU A 454 10.73 13.46 11.52
C LEU A 454 10.85 11.96 11.20
N ASP A 455 9.84 11.33 10.61
CA ASP A 455 9.93 9.94 10.17
C ASP A 455 11.07 9.73 9.18
N LYS A 456 11.25 10.66 8.25
CA LYS A 456 12.38 10.64 7.32
C LYS A 456 13.73 10.80 8.03
N GLU A 457 13.81 11.65 9.06
CA GLU A 457 15.03 11.83 9.86
C GLU A 457 15.34 10.66 10.81
N ILE A 458 14.32 9.91 11.26
CA ILE A 458 14.47 8.67 12.06
C ILE A 458 14.84 7.49 11.17
N TRP A 459 14.22 7.37 9.99
CA TRP A 459 14.88 6.79 8.81
C TRP A 459 16.18 7.53 8.53
N GLU A 460 17.09 7.24 7.62
CA GLU A 460 18.34 8.04 7.45
C GLU A 460 19.33 8.23 8.65
N GLY A 461 18.93 8.64 9.87
CA GLY A 461 19.79 9.08 10.98
C GLY A 461 20.56 7.99 11.73
N PHE A 462 20.05 6.75 11.80
CA PHE A 462 20.79 5.62 12.41
C PHE A 462 20.46 4.26 11.77
N GLU A 463 21.31 3.25 11.98
CA GLU A 463 21.06 1.86 11.57
C GLU A 463 20.44 1.06 12.73
N PRO A 464 19.14 0.69 12.70
CA PRO A 464 18.46 0.08 13.84
C PRO A 464 19.08 -1.24 14.31
N LEU A 465 19.77 -1.95 13.41
CA LEU A 465 20.43 -3.23 13.69
C LEU A 465 21.84 -3.07 14.28
N ASN A 466 22.41 -1.87 14.31
CA ASN A 466 23.80 -1.65 14.70
C ASN A 466 23.99 -0.32 15.46
N ILE A 467 23.26 -0.16 16.55
CA ILE A 467 23.28 1.05 17.38
C ILE A 467 24.47 1.02 18.34
N THR A 468 25.25 2.10 18.34
CA THR A 468 26.46 2.26 19.15
C THR A 468 26.45 3.61 19.87
N LEU A 469 27.35 3.82 20.83
CA LEU A 469 27.50 5.12 21.51
C LEU A 469 27.85 6.28 20.56
N LYS A 470 28.30 6.02 19.33
CA LYS A 470 28.52 7.07 18.31
C LYS A 470 27.21 7.71 17.86
N ASP A 471 26.12 6.96 17.91
CA ASP A 471 24.79 7.37 17.44
C ASP A 471 24.04 8.20 18.50
N LYS A 472 24.52 8.21 19.76
CA LYS A 472 23.90 8.88 20.90
C LYS A 472 23.41 10.30 20.58
N LYS A 473 24.31 11.14 20.05
CA LYS A 473 24.00 12.55 19.80
C LYS A 473 22.85 12.72 18.78
N GLU A 474 22.80 11.84 17.78
CA GLU A 474 21.75 11.88 16.77
C GLU A 474 20.43 11.36 17.32
N ILE A 475 20.45 10.26 18.07
CA ILE A 475 19.26 9.72 18.75
C ILE A 475 18.67 10.73 19.74
N GLU A 476 19.50 11.42 20.55
CA GLU A 476 19.05 12.48 21.46
C GLU A 476 18.41 13.66 20.72
N ARG A 477 18.96 14.03 19.55
CA ARG A 477 18.41 15.08 18.69
C ARG A 477 17.03 14.67 18.16
N LEU A 478 16.90 13.44 17.67
CA LEU A 478 15.64 12.88 17.15
C LEU A 478 14.58 12.75 18.25
N LEU A 479 14.95 12.28 19.45
CA LEU A 479 14.04 12.25 20.61
C LEU A 479 13.55 13.64 21.00
N THR A 480 14.43 14.64 20.95
CA THR A 480 14.04 16.04 21.21
C THR A 480 13.01 16.53 20.20
N ALA A 481 13.10 16.10 18.92
CA ALA A 481 12.10 16.41 17.91
C ALA A 481 10.80 15.62 18.15
N TYR A 482 10.89 14.32 18.48
CA TYR A 482 9.77 13.45 18.83
C TYR A 482 8.91 14.01 19.97
N TYR A 483 9.52 14.47 21.06
CA TYR A 483 8.76 15.01 22.21
C TYR A 483 8.13 16.37 21.94
N LYS A 484 8.51 17.08 20.86
CA LYS A 484 7.81 18.30 20.42
C LYS A 484 6.50 18.00 19.70
N ILE A 485 6.37 16.81 19.09
CA ILE A 485 5.12 16.38 18.47
C ILE A 485 4.07 16.21 19.59
N PRO A 486 2.85 16.77 19.43
CA PRO A 486 1.75 16.55 20.37
C PRO A 486 1.51 15.06 20.60
N GLU A 487 1.30 14.66 21.85
CA GLU A 487 1.19 13.25 22.25
C GLU A 487 0.14 12.48 21.43
N ALA A 488 -1.03 13.08 21.22
CA ALA A 488 -2.12 12.50 20.43
C ALA A 488 -1.71 12.13 19.00
N ASN A 489 -0.71 12.83 18.44
CA ASN A 489 -0.27 12.63 17.06
C ASN A 489 0.98 11.76 16.94
N ARG A 490 1.68 11.44 18.03
CA ARG A 490 2.94 10.65 17.97
C ARG A 490 2.75 9.27 17.35
N LYS A 491 1.58 8.67 17.55
CA LYS A 491 1.16 7.40 16.93
C LYS A 491 1.18 7.39 15.40
N HIS A 492 1.21 8.55 14.75
CA HIS A 492 1.32 8.66 13.30
C HIS A 492 2.76 8.60 12.80
N LEU A 493 3.76 8.60 13.70
CA LEU A 493 5.15 8.34 13.34
C LEU A 493 5.34 6.85 13.05
N GLN A 494 5.72 6.56 11.82
CA GLN A 494 5.98 5.22 11.34
C GLN A 494 7.13 4.53 12.10
N TYR A 495 8.15 5.28 12.50
CA TYR A 495 9.39 4.78 13.11
C TYR A 495 9.57 5.16 14.58
N GLU A 496 8.47 5.46 15.27
CA GLU A 496 8.47 5.77 16.71
C GLU A 496 9.15 4.68 17.54
N GLU A 497 8.75 3.42 17.32
CA GLU A 497 9.25 2.29 18.09
C GLU A 497 10.75 2.08 17.90
N GLU A 498 11.28 2.22 16.69
CA GLU A 498 12.71 2.13 16.41
C GLU A 498 13.50 3.22 17.13
N LEU A 499 12.99 4.46 17.17
CA LEU A 499 13.63 5.56 17.88
C LEU A 499 13.68 5.30 19.40
N LEU A 500 12.56 4.87 19.98
CA LEU A 500 12.47 4.56 21.42
C LEU A 500 13.32 3.34 21.80
N ARG A 501 13.38 2.31 20.94
CA ARG A 501 14.27 1.16 21.12
C ARG A 501 15.73 1.59 21.06
N ALA A 502 16.08 2.50 20.16
CA ALA A 502 17.44 3.03 20.06
C ALA A 502 17.85 3.83 21.30
N ASP A 503 16.94 4.63 21.86
CA ASP A 503 17.14 5.31 23.15
C ASP A 503 17.43 4.31 24.29
N SER A 504 16.64 3.23 24.38
CA SER A 504 16.88 2.15 25.37
C SER A 504 18.28 1.57 25.23
N ILE A 505 18.69 1.24 24.01
CA ILE A 505 20.02 0.70 23.73
C ILE A 505 21.12 1.68 24.15
N ILE A 506 21.01 2.96 23.80
CA ILE A 506 21.99 3.98 24.19
C ILE A 506 22.11 4.08 25.70
N LYS A 507 20.98 4.18 26.43
CA LYS A 507 20.97 4.27 27.90
C LYS A 507 21.64 3.07 28.57
N LYS A 508 21.46 1.86 28.04
CA LYS A 508 22.14 0.65 28.52
C LYS A 508 23.64 0.69 28.22
N LEU A 509 24.03 1.08 27.00
CA LEU A 509 25.44 1.18 26.62
C LEU A 509 26.21 2.20 27.46
N GLU A 510 25.58 3.32 27.85
CA GLU A 510 26.15 4.32 28.77
C GLU A 510 26.42 3.77 30.17
N GLN A 511 25.68 2.74 30.58
CA GLN A 511 25.86 2.04 31.84
C GLN A 511 26.81 0.84 31.71
N GLU A 512 27.54 0.74 30.59
CA GLU A 512 28.37 -0.41 30.23
C GLU A 512 27.56 -1.73 30.20
N VAL A 513 26.34 -1.69 29.67
CA VAL A 513 25.48 -2.87 29.47
C VAL A 513 25.21 -3.05 27.98
N ILE A 514 25.52 -4.24 27.44
CA ILE A 514 25.01 -4.68 26.15
C ILE A 514 23.62 -5.26 26.41
N GLY A 515 22.58 -4.55 25.94
CA GLY A 515 21.20 -4.92 26.19
C GLY A 515 20.72 -6.14 25.39
N ALA A 516 19.69 -6.81 25.89
CA ALA A 516 19.01 -7.91 25.21
C ALA A 516 18.60 -7.57 23.76
N GLU A 517 18.24 -6.31 23.50
CA GLU A 517 17.87 -5.80 22.17
C GLU A 517 19.02 -5.93 21.16
N ILE A 518 20.27 -5.75 21.60
CA ILE A 518 21.45 -5.93 20.74
C ILE A 518 21.64 -7.43 20.44
N PHE A 519 21.52 -8.30 21.44
CA PHE A 519 21.61 -9.75 21.23
C PHE A 519 20.51 -10.26 20.29
N GLU A 520 19.29 -9.73 20.44
CA GLU A 520 18.18 -10.01 19.52
C GLU A 520 18.49 -9.53 18.11
N ASN A 521 19.00 -8.30 17.95
CA ASN A 521 19.42 -7.78 16.65
C ASN A 521 20.49 -8.67 16.01
N VAL A 522 21.52 -9.07 16.75
CA VAL A 522 22.59 -9.98 16.25
C VAL A 522 22.02 -11.34 15.90
N LYS A 523 21.17 -11.91 16.75
CA LYS A 523 20.51 -13.21 16.55
C LYS A 523 19.67 -13.21 15.27
N ASN A 524 18.87 -12.17 15.06
CA ASN A 524 17.92 -12.05 13.95
C ASN A 524 18.62 -11.63 12.66
N SER A 525 19.59 -10.71 12.74
CA SER A 525 20.29 -10.15 11.58
C SER A 525 21.56 -10.90 11.18
N LYS A 526 22.03 -11.88 11.97
CA LYS A 526 23.32 -12.57 11.77
C LYS A 526 24.50 -11.63 11.50
N LYS A 527 24.39 -10.36 11.87
CA LYS A 527 25.42 -9.34 11.69
C LYS A 527 26.22 -9.24 12.97
N ASP A 528 27.54 -9.20 12.82
CA ASP A 528 28.43 -8.98 13.95
C ASP A 528 28.15 -7.61 14.58
N TYR A 529 28.17 -7.56 15.90
CA TYR A 529 28.08 -6.33 16.67
C TYR A 529 29.35 -6.16 17.49
N THR A 530 29.89 -4.94 17.56
CA THR A 530 31.10 -4.66 18.34
C THR A 530 30.85 -3.55 19.34
N TYR A 531 30.94 -3.89 20.62
CA TYR A 531 31.03 -2.95 21.72
C TYR A 531 32.48 -2.50 21.94
N GLN A 532 32.68 -1.21 22.16
CA GLN A 532 33.99 -0.62 22.42
C GLN A 532 34.08 -0.15 23.89
N GLY A 533 34.95 -0.79 24.65
CA GLY A 533 35.34 -0.36 25.99
C GLY A 533 36.68 0.39 26.00
N ASN A 534 37.12 0.76 27.20
CA ASN A 534 38.41 1.42 27.40
C ASN A 534 39.55 0.40 27.38
N GLY A 535 40.25 0.27 26.24
CA GLY A 535 41.34 -0.69 26.04
C GLY A 535 40.88 -2.12 25.72
N TYR A 536 39.60 -2.31 25.38
CA TYR A 536 39.07 -3.59 24.92
C TYR A 536 37.87 -3.43 23.99
N THR A 537 37.52 -4.50 23.29
CA THR A 537 36.25 -4.66 22.57
C THR A 537 35.59 -5.98 22.93
N ILE A 538 34.26 -6.00 22.84
CA ILE A 538 33.45 -7.23 22.89
C ILE A 538 32.73 -7.34 21.56
N CYS A 539 32.98 -8.39 20.80
CA CYS A 539 32.34 -8.66 19.54
C CYS A 539 31.36 -9.84 19.68
N LEU A 540 30.09 -9.57 19.42
CA LEU A 540 29.06 -10.57 19.25
C LEU A 540 29.08 -11.03 17.80
N LYS A 541 29.44 -12.29 17.55
CA LYS A 541 29.49 -12.83 16.18
C LYS A 541 28.09 -13.24 15.76
N GLY A 542 27.60 -12.72 14.64
CA GLY A 542 26.26 -13.02 14.15
C GLY A 542 26.01 -14.50 13.82
N LYS A 543 27.08 -15.27 13.57
CA LYS A 543 27.01 -16.73 13.40
C LYS A 543 26.74 -17.50 14.71
N ASN A 544 26.98 -16.89 15.87
CA ASN A 544 26.82 -17.53 17.17
C ASN A 544 25.34 -17.56 17.59
N VAL A 545 25.01 -18.46 18.52
CA VAL A 545 23.67 -18.58 19.10
C VAL A 545 23.62 -17.77 20.39
N TYR A 546 22.59 -16.93 20.51
CA TYR A 546 22.37 -16.09 21.69
C TYR A 546 20.98 -16.34 22.27
N GLU A 547 20.90 -16.40 23.60
CA GLU A 547 19.67 -16.25 24.38
C GLU A 547 19.58 -14.79 24.86
N PRO A 548 18.78 -13.92 24.20
CA PRO A 548 18.83 -12.48 24.46
C PRO A 548 18.58 -12.13 25.93
N ALA A 549 19.56 -11.49 26.55
CA ALA A 549 19.49 -10.96 27.91
C ALA A 549 20.48 -9.80 28.06
N ASP A 550 20.28 -8.94 29.05
CA ASP A 550 21.21 -7.86 29.36
C ASP A 550 22.52 -8.44 29.91
N MET A 551 23.67 -7.91 29.45
CA MET A 551 25.01 -8.33 29.87
C MET A 551 25.88 -7.14 30.23
N LYS A 552 26.48 -7.12 31.42
CA LYS A 552 27.47 -6.09 31.77
C LYS A 552 28.72 -6.25 30.90
N ALA A 553 29.03 -5.22 30.14
CA ALA A 553 30.13 -5.19 29.18
C ALA A 553 31.46 -4.73 29.80
N GLY A 554 31.45 -4.16 31.01
CA GLY A 554 32.65 -3.66 31.67
C GLY A 554 33.73 -4.73 31.89
N ILE A 555 34.98 -4.42 31.54
CA ILE A 555 36.16 -5.26 31.83
C ILE A 555 37.21 -4.42 32.57
N GLU A 556 37.65 -4.89 33.74
CA GLU A 556 38.79 -4.33 34.46
C GLU A 556 40.06 -5.02 33.99
N ILE A 557 41.05 -4.26 33.52
CA ILE A 557 42.32 -4.78 33.00
C ILE A 557 43.46 -4.35 33.92
N ARG A 558 44.32 -5.31 34.30
CA ARG A 558 45.52 -5.10 35.12
C ARG A 558 46.71 -5.76 34.45
N GLU A 559 47.64 -4.95 33.98
CA GLU A 559 48.84 -5.43 33.31
C GLU A 559 50.08 -5.33 34.21
N GLN A 560 50.88 -6.41 34.25
CA GLN A 560 52.18 -6.48 34.91
C GLN A 560 53.24 -6.93 33.90
N LYS A 561 54.53 -6.76 34.22
CA LYS A 561 55.68 -6.96 33.30
C LYS A 561 55.62 -8.21 32.40
N ASN A 562 55.03 -9.32 32.84
CA ASN A 562 54.93 -10.59 32.11
C ASN A 562 53.53 -11.26 32.16
N SER A 563 52.49 -10.54 32.61
CA SER A 563 51.14 -11.10 32.71
C SER A 563 50.07 -10.03 32.55
N LEU A 564 48.97 -10.41 31.90
CA LEU A 564 47.75 -9.60 31.79
C LEU A 564 46.66 -10.29 32.61
N GLU A 565 46.02 -9.56 33.51
CA GLU A 565 44.85 -10.01 34.24
C GLU A 565 43.66 -9.17 33.80
N PHE A 566 42.53 -9.80 33.53
CA PHE A 566 41.28 -9.08 33.30
C PHE A 566 40.11 -9.75 34.00
N GLU A 567 39.17 -8.94 34.48
CA GLU A 567 37.97 -9.40 35.17
C GLU A 567 36.75 -8.75 34.53
N THR A 568 35.80 -9.57 34.08
CA THR A 568 34.54 -9.07 33.52
C THR A 568 33.60 -8.68 34.66
N LYS A 569 32.88 -7.56 34.52
CA LYS A 569 31.87 -7.12 35.50
C LYS A 569 30.66 -8.04 35.53
N GLU A 570 30.33 -8.67 34.41
CA GLU A 570 29.37 -9.77 34.37
C GLU A 570 30.01 -11.04 34.93
N THR A 571 29.27 -11.78 35.76
CA THR A 571 29.75 -13.01 36.39
C THR A 571 28.80 -14.15 36.09
N GLY A 572 29.32 -15.35 35.80
CA GLY A 572 28.49 -16.49 35.41
C GLY A 572 28.30 -16.58 33.90
N ALA A 573 27.29 -17.31 33.44
CA ALA A 573 27.10 -17.55 32.01
C ALA A 573 26.68 -16.27 31.27
N PHE A 574 27.28 -16.04 30.10
CA PHE A 574 26.85 -14.97 29.20
C PHE A 574 25.63 -15.40 28.37
N PRO A 575 24.92 -14.45 27.75
CA PRO A 575 23.86 -14.73 26.77
C PRO A 575 24.29 -15.59 25.57
N GLY A 576 25.59 -15.71 25.33
CA GLY A 576 26.23 -16.58 24.34
C GLY A 576 27.74 -16.33 24.30
N GLU A 577 28.45 -17.03 23.42
CA GLU A 577 29.88 -16.83 23.23
C GLU A 577 30.18 -15.44 22.64
N VAL A 578 31.14 -14.74 23.27
CA VAL A 578 31.61 -13.42 22.85
C VAL A 578 33.12 -13.43 22.60
N GLU A 579 33.54 -12.75 21.54
CA GLU A 579 34.96 -12.53 21.24
C GLU A 579 35.42 -11.26 21.97
N ILE A 580 36.42 -11.38 22.82
CA ILE A 580 37.01 -10.26 23.56
C ILE A 580 38.38 -9.96 22.98
N ALA A 581 38.60 -8.71 22.58
CA ALA A 581 39.93 -8.22 22.22
C ALA A 581 40.41 -7.21 23.27
N ILE A 582 41.59 -7.40 23.84
CA ILE A 582 42.18 -6.53 24.87
C ILE A 582 43.52 -5.98 24.40
N ASP A 583 43.68 -4.66 24.49
CA ASP A 583 44.94 -3.99 24.20
C ASP A 583 45.96 -4.29 25.31
N THR A 584 47.20 -4.59 24.92
CA THR A 584 48.25 -5.06 25.84
C THR A 584 49.64 -4.65 25.37
N ALA A 585 50.51 -4.34 26.33
CA ALA A 585 51.94 -4.13 26.10
C ALA A 585 52.77 -5.43 26.15
N LEU A 586 52.13 -6.59 26.31
CA LEU A 586 52.80 -7.88 26.25
C LEU A 586 53.51 -8.09 24.90
N LYS A 587 54.66 -8.76 24.94
CA LYS A 587 55.41 -9.10 23.72
C LYS A 587 54.64 -10.08 22.87
N GLU A 588 54.73 -9.93 21.55
CA GLU A 588 54.17 -10.87 20.58
C GLU A 588 54.68 -12.30 20.85
N SER A 589 53.73 -13.18 21.17
CA SER A 589 53.99 -14.56 21.56
C SER A 589 52.68 -15.31 21.76
N VAL A 590 52.77 -16.61 22.01
CA VAL A 590 51.65 -17.43 22.44
C VAL A 590 51.63 -17.51 23.96
N TYR A 591 50.46 -17.34 24.54
CA TYR A 591 50.21 -17.35 25.98
C TYR A 591 49.05 -18.30 26.28
N MET A 592 49.01 -18.84 27.50
CA MET A 592 47.86 -19.63 27.98
C MET A 592 46.94 -18.72 28.80
N LEU A 593 45.66 -18.71 28.45
CA LEU A 593 44.60 -18.05 29.21
C LEU A 593 44.07 -18.99 30.30
N TYR A 594 44.09 -18.52 31.54
CA TYR A 594 43.57 -19.23 32.69
C TYR A 594 42.31 -18.55 33.21
N TYR A 595 41.27 -19.31 33.51
CA TYR A 595 40.10 -18.86 34.27
C TYR A 595 40.31 -19.14 35.75
N GLU A 596 40.14 -18.12 36.60
CA GLU A 596 40.30 -18.24 38.04
C GLU A 596 38.93 -18.41 38.71
N LYS A 597 38.73 -19.57 39.35
CA LYS A 597 37.53 -19.88 40.14
C LYS A 597 37.95 -20.41 41.50
N ASP A 598 37.44 -19.80 42.57
CA ASP A 598 37.73 -20.17 43.96
C ASP A 598 39.24 -20.24 44.28
N GLY A 599 40.03 -19.33 43.68
CA GLY A 599 41.49 -19.29 43.84
C GLY A 599 42.26 -20.39 43.09
N LYS A 600 41.59 -21.21 42.28
CA LYS A 600 42.20 -22.23 41.40
C LYS A 600 42.17 -21.75 39.95
N GLN A 601 43.29 -21.95 39.26
CA GLN A 601 43.46 -21.56 37.85
C GLN A 601 43.18 -22.77 36.95
N GLN A 602 42.26 -22.60 36.00
CA GLN A 602 41.91 -23.61 35.00
C GLN A 602 42.37 -23.13 33.63
N GLU A 603 43.15 -23.94 32.92
CA GLU A 603 43.52 -23.66 31.52
C GLU A 603 42.27 -23.62 30.63
N LYS A 604 42.16 -22.59 29.79
CA LYS A 604 41.01 -22.39 28.91
C LYS A 604 41.38 -22.46 27.45
N GLN A 605 42.32 -21.61 27.02
CA GLN A 605 42.67 -21.48 25.62
C GLN A 605 44.07 -20.92 25.45
N TRP A 606 44.75 -21.37 24.39
CA TRP A 606 45.95 -20.73 23.89
C TRP A 606 45.55 -19.50 23.08
N VAL A 607 46.13 -18.35 23.39
CA VAL A 607 45.89 -17.09 22.69
C VAL A 607 47.21 -16.49 22.24
N SER A 608 47.19 -15.80 21.11
CA SER A 608 48.36 -15.10 20.59
C SER A 608 48.21 -13.61 20.84
N VAL A 609 49.27 -12.98 21.33
CA VAL A 609 49.40 -11.52 21.34
C VAL A 609 49.99 -11.13 20.00
N ASN A 610 49.26 -10.36 19.21
CA ASN A 610 49.69 -9.88 17.90
C ASN A 610 49.36 -8.39 17.79
N ASN A 611 50.29 -7.57 17.29
CA ASN A 611 50.10 -6.12 17.12
C ASN A 611 49.60 -5.40 18.39
N GLY A 612 50.05 -5.83 19.57
CA GLY A 612 49.66 -5.22 20.85
C GLY A 612 48.24 -5.54 21.32
N GLN A 613 47.62 -6.60 20.79
CA GLN A 613 46.28 -7.03 21.19
C GLN A 613 46.25 -8.54 21.43
N VAL A 614 45.46 -8.97 22.42
CA VAL A 614 45.08 -10.37 22.62
C VAL A 614 43.60 -10.53 22.30
N VAL A 615 43.24 -11.59 21.56
CA VAL A 615 41.85 -11.93 21.22
C VAL A 615 41.54 -13.29 21.81
N CYS A 616 40.37 -13.43 22.43
CA CYS A 616 39.95 -14.65 23.10
C CYS A 616 38.42 -14.77 23.13
N ASP A 617 37.91 -15.99 22.96
CA ASP A 617 36.46 -16.26 23.01
C ASP A 617 36.07 -16.75 24.41
N ILE A 618 35.03 -16.18 25.01
CA ILE A 618 34.54 -16.60 26.32
C ILE A 618 33.00 -16.69 26.37
N GLU A 619 32.50 -17.63 27.18
CA GLU A 619 31.07 -17.85 27.43
C GLU A 619 30.68 -17.61 28.90
N ILE A 620 31.68 -17.42 29.77
CA ILE A 620 31.49 -17.30 31.22
C ILE A 620 32.28 -16.10 31.73
N GLY A 621 31.59 -15.20 32.41
CA GLY A 621 32.17 -14.07 33.11
C GLY A 621 32.92 -14.46 34.38
N GLY A 622 33.92 -13.65 34.73
CA GLY A 622 34.75 -13.76 35.91
C GLY A 622 36.17 -13.33 35.61
N LYS A 623 37.11 -13.88 36.38
CA LYS A 623 38.51 -13.45 36.37
C LYS A 623 39.37 -14.34 35.47
N TYR A 624 40.17 -13.71 34.63
CA TYR A 624 41.07 -14.35 33.67
C TYR A 624 42.49 -13.83 33.81
N ILE A 625 43.46 -14.73 33.64
CA ILE A 625 44.88 -14.41 33.75
C ILE A 625 45.64 -15.02 32.58
N LEU A 626 46.41 -14.19 31.91
CA LEU A 626 47.27 -14.55 30.80
C LEU A 626 48.72 -14.68 31.27
N LYS A 627 49.32 -15.87 31.11
CA LYS A 627 50.71 -16.15 31.52
C LYS A 627 51.48 -16.84 30.41
N LYS A 628 52.79 -16.56 30.36
CA LYS A 628 53.72 -17.40 29.61
C LYS A 628 53.84 -18.76 30.31
N PRO A 629 53.82 -19.87 29.57
CA PRO A 629 54.01 -21.19 30.16
C PRO A 629 55.38 -21.26 30.86
N LYS A 630 55.43 -21.90 32.05
CA LYS A 630 56.69 -22.24 32.73
C LYS A 630 57.28 -23.46 32.03
N THR A 631 58.44 -23.33 31.40
CA THR A 631 59.08 -24.41 30.64
C THR A 631 59.64 -25.49 31.55
N GLU A 632 59.10 -26.71 31.46
CA GLU A 632 59.91 -27.93 31.36
C GLU A 632 59.42 -28.70 30.12
N SER A 633 60.37 -29.13 29.30
CA SER A 633 60.24 -29.72 27.95
C SER A 633 60.09 -28.74 26.76
N GLU A 634 61.26 -28.29 26.27
CA GLU A 634 61.47 -28.16 24.83
C GLU A 634 61.46 -29.56 24.20
N THR A 635 60.30 -30.14 23.92
CA THR A 635 60.05 -31.12 22.82
C THR A 635 58.61 -31.63 22.87
N ALA A 636 57.69 -30.88 22.26
CA ALA A 636 56.51 -31.42 21.57
C ALA A 636 55.71 -30.25 20.98
N LEU A 637 56.01 -29.87 19.74
CA LEU A 637 55.05 -29.35 18.75
C LEU A 637 55.77 -29.18 17.41
N SER A 638 56.22 -30.31 16.86
CA SER A 638 56.40 -30.46 15.42
C SER A 638 55.13 -31.13 14.87
N GLN A 639 54.11 -30.33 14.58
CA GLN A 639 53.13 -30.51 13.50
C GLN A 639 51.95 -29.54 13.73
N ALA A 640 52.05 -28.37 13.11
CA ALA A 640 50.97 -27.53 12.58
C ALA A 640 51.49 -26.08 12.51
N GLY A 641 52.07 -25.70 11.38
CA GLY A 641 52.53 -24.32 11.18
C GLY A 641 53.58 -24.17 10.09
N SER A 642 53.14 -24.08 8.84
CA SER A 642 53.84 -23.38 7.74
C SER A 642 52.74 -23.07 6.72
N ASN A 643 52.47 -21.86 6.24
CA ASN A 643 53.26 -20.65 6.17
C ASN A 643 52.31 -19.46 5.99
N SER A 644 52.70 -18.30 6.51
CA SER A 644 52.60 -17.05 5.75
C SER A 644 53.33 -15.94 6.50
N GLU A 645 54.52 -15.56 6.03
CA GLU A 645 54.98 -14.17 6.16
C GLU A 645 55.75 -13.68 4.93
N ASN A 646 55.21 -12.58 4.40
CA ASN A 646 55.86 -11.32 4.01
C ASN A 646 56.90 -11.20 2.87
N LYS A 647 56.41 -10.53 1.81
CA LYS A 647 56.84 -9.20 1.27
C LYS A 647 58.31 -8.91 0.88
N THR A 648 58.47 -8.74 -0.44
CA THR A 648 59.17 -7.65 -1.20
C THR A 648 60.67 -7.38 -0.98
N THR A 649 61.54 -7.44 -2.00
CA THR A 649 61.67 -6.40 -3.06
C THR A 649 62.63 -6.79 -4.21
N ALA A 650 62.28 -6.34 -5.43
CA ALA A 650 63.08 -5.86 -6.58
C ALA A 650 64.42 -6.52 -7.01
N LYS A 651 64.45 -7.09 -8.24
CA LYS A 651 65.11 -6.55 -9.46
C LYS A 651 65.10 -7.60 -10.58
N GLY A 652 64.74 -7.16 -11.79
CA GLY A 652 64.45 -8.05 -12.91
C GLY A 652 65.65 -8.53 -13.73
N LYS A 653 65.36 -9.38 -14.72
CA LYS A 653 65.91 -9.32 -16.08
C LYS A 653 65.26 -10.37 -16.98
N THR A 654 64.74 -9.86 -18.10
CA THR A 654 64.77 -10.40 -19.47
C THR A 654 64.27 -11.81 -19.78
N ALA A 655 63.28 -11.81 -20.69
CA ALA A 655 63.17 -12.64 -21.89
C ALA A 655 62.99 -14.16 -21.69
N ASN A 656 61.85 -14.70 -22.14
CA ASN A 656 61.80 -15.26 -23.49
C ASN A 656 60.42 -15.83 -23.86
N THR A 657 59.99 -15.46 -25.06
CA THR A 657 59.39 -16.29 -26.11
C THR A 657 58.29 -17.31 -25.75
N ALA A 658 57.13 -17.01 -26.32
CA ALA A 658 56.16 -17.91 -26.93
C ALA A 658 56.51 -19.42 -26.93
N LYS A 659 55.59 -20.21 -26.36
CA LYS A 659 55.11 -21.42 -27.02
C LYS A 659 53.68 -21.72 -26.61
N GLN A 660 52.79 -21.63 -27.59
CA GLN A 660 51.47 -22.25 -27.57
C GLN A 660 51.60 -23.73 -27.19
N THR A 661 50.77 -24.15 -26.24
CA THR A 661 50.23 -25.50 -26.19
C THR A 661 48.77 -25.38 -25.77
N ASN A 662 47.89 -25.60 -26.75
CA ASN A 662 46.48 -25.84 -26.54
C ASN A 662 46.32 -27.15 -25.74
N THR A 663 45.66 -27.06 -24.58
CA THR A 663 44.97 -28.20 -23.96
C THR A 663 43.71 -27.66 -23.29
N SER A 664 42.57 -28.05 -23.85
CA SER A 664 41.22 -27.77 -23.37
C SER A 664 40.97 -28.38 -21.99
N SER A 665 40.66 -27.56 -20.99
CA SER A 665 40.10 -28.02 -19.71
C SER A 665 38.58 -28.20 -19.85
N ALA A 666 38.10 -29.42 -19.66
CA ALA A 666 36.67 -29.72 -19.61
C ALA A 666 36.03 -28.98 -18.43
N SER A 667 34.93 -28.25 -18.68
CA SER A 667 34.16 -27.52 -17.67
C SER A 667 33.54 -28.47 -16.65
N ASN A 668 33.73 -28.20 -15.34
CA ASN A 668 33.09 -28.93 -14.24
C ASN A 668 31.61 -28.55 -14.03
N THR A 669 31.01 -27.81 -14.96
CA THR A 669 29.62 -27.33 -14.90
C THR A 669 28.79 -27.98 -16.01
N ILE A 670 27.64 -28.54 -15.63
CA ILE A 670 26.64 -29.15 -16.51
C ILE A 670 25.40 -28.24 -16.51
N GLN A 671 24.82 -27.98 -17.68
CA GLN A 671 23.55 -27.25 -17.78
C GLN A 671 22.38 -28.21 -17.53
N ALA A 672 21.44 -27.83 -16.67
CA ALA A 672 20.23 -28.60 -16.42
C ALA A 672 19.28 -28.55 -17.62
N THR A 673 18.59 -29.67 -17.86
CA THR A 673 17.42 -29.68 -18.76
C THR A 673 16.19 -29.28 -17.96
N VAL A 674 15.56 -28.17 -18.33
CA VAL A 674 14.30 -27.71 -17.73
C VAL A 674 13.16 -28.11 -18.64
N LYS A 675 12.19 -28.88 -18.13
CA LYS A 675 10.95 -29.21 -18.81
C LYS A 675 9.78 -28.70 -17.97
N ASP A 676 8.87 -27.96 -18.59
CA ASP A 676 7.68 -27.41 -17.93
C ASP A 676 8.01 -26.66 -16.61
N GLY A 677 9.11 -25.90 -16.60
CA GLY A 677 9.57 -25.14 -15.44
C GLY A 677 10.21 -25.97 -14.31
N MET A 678 10.49 -27.26 -14.56
CA MET A 678 10.99 -28.20 -13.56
C MET A 678 12.31 -28.86 -13.99
N VAL A 679 13.19 -29.08 -13.01
CA VAL A 679 14.36 -29.95 -13.14
C VAL A 679 14.07 -31.27 -12.45
N GLU A 680 14.16 -32.36 -13.21
CA GLU A 680 13.89 -33.72 -12.72
C GLU A 680 14.93 -34.14 -11.67
N LYS A 681 14.48 -34.88 -10.66
CA LYS A 681 15.26 -35.50 -9.57
C LYS A 681 16.54 -36.16 -10.07
N LYS A 682 16.46 -36.84 -11.21
CA LYS A 682 17.58 -37.55 -11.83
C LYS A 682 18.79 -36.65 -12.07
N ALA A 683 18.59 -35.39 -12.46
CA ALA A 683 19.68 -34.45 -12.72
C ALA A 683 20.49 -34.15 -11.44
N PHE A 684 19.81 -34.03 -10.30
CA PHE A 684 20.45 -33.84 -9.00
C PHE A 684 21.13 -35.13 -8.51
N GLU A 685 20.51 -36.29 -8.73
CA GLU A 685 21.07 -37.62 -8.43
C GLU A 685 22.41 -37.87 -9.14
N GLU A 686 22.51 -37.45 -10.41
CA GLU A 686 23.70 -37.64 -11.23
C GLU A 686 24.92 -36.89 -10.71
N ILE A 687 24.73 -35.75 -10.05
CA ILE A 687 25.82 -34.93 -9.49
C ILE A 687 25.99 -35.08 -7.98
N LYS A 688 25.01 -35.62 -7.24
CA LYS A 688 25.08 -35.74 -5.77
C LYS A 688 26.37 -36.42 -5.29
N GLY A 689 27.05 -35.78 -4.33
CA GLY A 689 28.32 -36.20 -3.74
C GLY A 689 29.54 -36.00 -4.64
N LYS A 690 29.38 -35.43 -5.84
CA LYS A 690 30.48 -35.18 -6.79
C LYS A 690 30.82 -33.70 -6.85
N ASP A 691 32.07 -33.39 -7.17
CA ASP A 691 32.54 -32.03 -7.41
C ASP A 691 32.13 -31.53 -8.80
N LYS A 692 30.82 -31.48 -9.05
CA LYS A 692 30.20 -31.05 -10.30
C LYS A 692 29.11 -30.05 -10.02
N ASN A 693 29.05 -28.99 -10.81
CA ASN A 693 28.00 -27.98 -10.71
C ASN A 693 26.88 -28.27 -11.70
N LEU A 694 25.63 -28.14 -11.25
CA LEU A 694 24.46 -28.09 -12.11
C LEU A 694 23.99 -26.64 -12.20
N LYS A 695 23.97 -26.09 -13.41
CA LYS A 695 23.57 -24.71 -13.72
C LYS A 695 22.19 -24.70 -14.36
N ILE A 696 21.31 -23.84 -13.87
CA ILE A 696 19.96 -23.61 -14.38
C ILE A 696 19.86 -22.13 -14.74
N GLU A 697 19.26 -21.82 -15.88
CA GLU A 697 19.05 -20.44 -16.36
C GLU A 697 17.56 -20.22 -16.65
N GLY A 698 17.11 -19.00 -16.41
CA GLY A 698 15.75 -18.56 -16.73
C GLY A 698 15.65 -17.04 -16.71
N GLU A 699 14.44 -16.52 -16.86
CA GLU A 699 14.15 -15.08 -16.84
C GLU A 699 12.97 -14.80 -15.92
N MET A 700 13.08 -13.79 -15.05
CA MET A 700 11.98 -13.38 -14.16
C MET A 700 10.90 -12.60 -14.93
N LYS A 701 11.37 -11.79 -15.87
CA LYS A 701 10.61 -11.05 -16.88
C LYS A 701 11.53 -10.78 -18.06
N LYS A 702 10.97 -10.25 -19.15
CA LYS A 702 11.75 -9.87 -20.34
C LYS A 702 12.96 -9.01 -19.94
N ASP A 703 14.14 -9.41 -20.43
CA ASP A 703 15.44 -8.76 -20.15
C ASP A 703 15.91 -8.81 -18.68
N SER A 704 15.38 -9.74 -17.87
CA SER A 704 15.77 -9.96 -16.47
C SER A 704 16.19 -11.41 -16.21
N PRO A 705 17.39 -11.80 -16.67
CA PRO A 705 17.88 -13.17 -16.53
C PRO A 705 18.29 -13.49 -15.09
N TYR A 706 18.15 -14.76 -14.73
CA TYR A 706 18.72 -15.34 -13.53
C TYR A 706 19.49 -16.63 -13.82
N THR A 707 20.37 -16.99 -12.89
CA THR A 707 21.09 -18.26 -12.89
C THR A 707 21.04 -18.87 -11.50
N ILE A 708 20.71 -20.16 -11.41
CA ILE A 708 20.80 -20.97 -10.20
C ILE A 708 21.91 -22.00 -10.40
N THR A 709 22.81 -22.15 -9.44
CA THR A 709 23.89 -23.14 -9.48
C THR A 709 23.94 -23.93 -8.19
N VAL A 710 24.03 -25.26 -8.28
CA VAL A 710 24.26 -26.14 -7.12
C VAL A 710 25.46 -27.04 -7.36
N ASN A 711 26.33 -27.17 -6.37
CA ASN A 711 27.40 -28.16 -6.39
C ASN A 711 26.87 -29.49 -5.88
N GLY A 712 27.27 -30.58 -6.51
CA GLY A 712 26.89 -31.93 -6.12
C GLY A 712 27.21 -32.29 -4.67
N LYS A 713 28.27 -31.71 -4.08
CA LYS A 713 28.63 -31.89 -2.67
C LYS A 713 27.61 -31.26 -1.70
N ASP A 714 26.88 -30.24 -2.14
CA ASP A 714 25.94 -29.49 -1.31
C ASP A 714 24.51 -30.07 -1.38
N ILE A 715 24.29 -31.10 -2.21
CA ILE A 715 22.99 -31.77 -2.35
C ILE A 715 22.73 -32.68 -1.15
N LYS A 716 21.80 -32.25 -0.30
CA LYS A 716 21.31 -32.96 0.88
C LYS A 716 20.22 -33.96 0.50
N THR A 717 19.18 -33.50 -0.19
CA THR A 717 18.03 -34.29 -0.61
C THR A 717 17.89 -34.26 -2.13
N VAL A 718 17.29 -35.29 -2.72
CA VAL A 718 17.09 -35.34 -4.18
C VAL A 718 15.60 -35.44 -4.43
N LYS A 719 15.06 -34.45 -5.13
CA LYS A 719 13.66 -34.37 -5.54
C LYS A 719 13.54 -33.58 -6.83
N ASP A 720 12.39 -33.68 -7.48
CA ASP A 720 12.04 -32.76 -8.54
C ASP A 720 11.95 -31.33 -7.97
N MET A 721 12.37 -30.34 -8.74
CA MET A 721 12.45 -28.95 -8.29
C MET A 721 11.88 -28.01 -9.34
N LYS A 722 10.90 -27.19 -8.97
CA LYS A 722 10.50 -26.03 -9.78
C LYS A 722 11.62 -24.99 -9.74
N VAL A 723 11.95 -24.38 -10.88
CA VAL A 723 13.11 -23.47 -10.96
C VAL A 723 12.75 -22.02 -11.24
N GLY A 724 11.47 -21.72 -11.43
CA GLY A 724 10.99 -20.37 -11.70
C GLY A 724 11.28 -19.40 -10.55
N ILE A 725 11.78 -18.23 -10.90
CA ILE A 725 11.85 -17.05 -10.03
C ILE A 725 10.98 -15.98 -10.68
N LYS A 726 10.07 -15.38 -9.92
CA LYS A 726 9.19 -14.30 -10.37
C LYS A 726 9.46 -13.03 -9.59
N GLU A 727 9.42 -11.90 -10.27
CA GLU A 727 9.43 -10.59 -9.61
C GLU A 727 8.05 -10.31 -9.00
N GLY A 728 8.04 -9.72 -7.80
CA GLY A 728 6.84 -9.54 -6.98
C GLY A 728 6.56 -10.71 -6.04
N SER A 729 5.55 -10.54 -5.19
CA SER A 729 5.05 -11.54 -4.24
C SER A 729 3.59 -11.25 -3.92
N GLN A 730 2.82 -12.27 -3.56
CA GLN A 730 1.47 -12.08 -3.00
C GLN A 730 1.49 -11.30 -1.67
N TYR A 731 2.64 -11.25 -0.98
CA TYR A 731 2.84 -10.53 0.28
C TYR A 731 3.49 -9.15 0.08
N GLU A 732 3.44 -8.60 -1.12
CA GLU A 732 4.12 -7.36 -1.48
C GLU A 732 3.75 -6.18 -0.55
N GLU A 733 2.49 -6.06 -0.14
CA GLU A 733 2.04 -4.99 0.76
C GLU A 733 2.58 -5.11 2.19
N ASP A 734 2.77 -6.34 2.69
CA ASP A 734 3.43 -6.57 3.97
C ASP A 734 4.93 -6.27 3.87
N ILE A 735 5.57 -6.68 2.77
CA ILE A 735 7.00 -6.43 2.54
C ILE A 735 7.28 -4.92 2.40
N LYS A 736 6.42 -4.17 1.71
CA LYS A 736 6.48 -2.69 1.63
C LYS A 736 6.25 -1.99 2.97
N GLN A 737 5.55 -2.62 3.92
CA GLN A 737 5.47 -2.09 5.28
C GLN A 737 6.76 -2.34 6.07
N LEU A 738 7.52 -3.37 5.72
CA LEU A 738 8.79 -3.74 6.38
C LEU A 738 10.01 -3.04 5.78
N ALA A 739 9.95 -2.59 4.53
CA ALA A 739 11.07 -2.00 3.79
C ALA A 739 10.60 -0.87 2.87
N GLU A 740 11.42 0.17 2.67
CA GLU A 740 11.02 1.41 1.97
C GLU A 740 10.92 1.24 0.46
N ASN A 741 11.90 0.57 -0.16
CA ASN A 741 11.95 0.38 -1.60
C ASN A 741 12.37 -1.04 -1.94
N PRO A 742 11.72 -2.10 -1.43
CA PRO A 742 12.20 -3.46 -1.59
C PRO A 742 12.21 -3.89 -3.06
N PHE A 743 13.31 -4.53 -3.51
CA PHE A 743 13.23 -5.36 -4.71
C PHE A 743 12.68 -6.73 -4.30
N ILE A 744 11.44 -7.04 -4.67
CA ILE A 744 10.70 -8.22 -4.20
C ILE A 744 10.71 -9.30 -5.28
N PHE A 745 10.95 -10.54 -4.87
CA PHE A 745 10.85 -11.70 -5.76
C PHE A 745 10.48 -12.96 -4.98
N HIS A 746 9.99 -13.96 -5.70
CA HIS A 746 9.50 -15.21 -5.16
C HIS A 746 10.01 -16.41 -5.96
N PHE A 747 10.40 -17.49 -5.28
CA PHE A 747 10.74 -18.76 -5.90
C PHE A 747 9.50 -19.64 -6.04
N GLU A 748 9.17 -20.09 -7.25
CA GLU A 748 8.00 -20.98 -7.49
C GLU A 748 8.06 -22.31 -6.74
N GLN A 749 9.27 -22.73 -6.36
CA GLN A 749 9.47 -23.87 -5.46
C GLN A 749 9.30 -23.41 -4.03
N GLU A 750 8.36 -24.01 -3.31
CA GLU A 750 8.21 -23.80 -1.86
C GLU A 750 9.07 -24.78 -1.05
N GLY A 751 9.49 -24.34 0.15
CA GLY A 751 10.25 -25.14 1.11
C GLY A 751 11.69 -25.44 0.69
N GLU A 752 12.30 -26.43 1.34
CA GLU A 752 13.74 -26.74 1.18
C GLU A 752 14.14 -27.08 -0.27
N PHE A 753 15.27 -26.57 -0.72
CA PHE A 753 15.90 -26.97 -1.97
C PHE A 753 16.70 -28.27 -1.79
N PRO A 754 17.04 -28.98 -2.90
CA PRO A 754 17.92 -30.14 -2.88
C PRO A 754 19.26 -29.91 -2.16
N GLY A 755 19.75 -28.68 -2.12
CA GLY A 755 20.99 -28.27 -1.48
C GLY A 755 21.10 -26.75 -1.38
N GLU A 756 22.26 -26.25 -0.98
CA GLU A 756 22.55 -24.81 -1.04
C GLU A 756 22.74 -24.38 -2.50
N MET A 757 21.99 -23.36 -2.90
CA MET A 757 21.90 -22.87 -4.27
C MET A 757 22.54 -21.48 -4.33
N GLN A 758 23.53 -21.30 -5.19
CA GLN A 758 24.02 -19.97 -5.54
C GLN A 758 23.13 -19.40 -6.65
N VAL A 759 22.49 -18.27 -6.37
CA VAL A 759 21.60 -17.58 -7.30
C VAL A 759 22.22 -16.25 -7.72
N GLU A 760 22.19 -15.95 -9.02
CA GLU A 760 22.47 -14.63 -9.58
C GLU A 760 21.20 -14.12 -10.24
N ILE A 761 20.72 -12.94 -9.86
CA ILE A 761 19.54 -12.31 -10.46
C ILE A 761 19.86 -10.88 -10.93
N THR A 762 19.03 -10.37 -11.83
CA THR A 762 19.01 -8.96 -12.23
C THR A 762 18.01 -8.19 -11.36
N VAL A 763 18.45 -7.09 -10.76
CA VAL A 763 17.64 -6.26 -9.85
C VAL A 763 17.61 -4.82 -10.31
N ASP A 764 16.49 -4.12 -10.09
CA ASP A 764 16.41 -2.67 -10.33
C ASP A 764 16.88 -1.89 -9.10
N LYS A 765 18.14 -2.08 -8.74
CA LYS A 765 18.80 -1.41 -7.62
C LYS A 765 20.09 -0.75 -8.09
N GLU A 766 20.43 0.38 -7.46
CA GLU A 766 21.73 1.04 -7.67
C GLU A 766 22.87 0.20 -7.10
N ASP A 767 24.08 0.37 -7.63
CA ASP A 767 25.27 -0.29 -7.12
C ASP A 767 25.50 0.02 -5.63
N GLY A 768 25.74 -1.02 -4.82
CA GLY A 768 25.93 -0.87 -3.38
C GLY A 768 25.72 -2.15 -2.59
N GLU A 769 25.87 -2.05 -1.26
CA GLU A 769 25.54 -3.14 -0.33
C GLU A 769 24.08 -3.04 0.13
N TYR A 770 23.43 -4.20 0.22
CA TYR A 770 22.04 -4.34 0.65
C TYR A 770 21.87 -5.53 1.60
N LEU A 771 20.78 -5.51 2.36
CA LEU A 771 20.30 -6.62 3.17
C LEU A 771 19.42 -7.51 2.28
N PHE A 772 19.68 -8.82 2.31
CA PHE A 772 18.85 -9.83 1.67
C PHE A 772 18.00 -10.53 2.73
N MET A 773 16.68 -10.41 2.58
CA MET A 773 15.70 -10.83 3.57
C MET A 773 14.76 -11.87 2.98
N LYS A 774 14.30 -12.80 3.82
CA LYS A 774 13.15 -13.67 3.57
C LYS A 774 11.94 -13.13 4.31
N TYR A 775 10.79 -13.10 3.67
CA TYR A 775 9.54 -12.76 4.34
C TYR A 775 8.98 -14.00 5.07
N ASN A 776 8.81 -13.88 6.38
CA ASN A 776 8.22 -14.90 7.22
C ASN A 776 6.71 -14.70 7.29
N GLN A 777 5.97 -15.56 6.59
CA GLN A 777 4.52 -15.46 6.49
C GLN A 777 3.81 -15.70 7.83
N GLN A 778 4.31 -16.61 8.67
CA GLN A 778 3.68 -16.95 9.96
C GLN A 778 3.79 -15.80 10.94
N GLU A 779 4.99 -15.23 11.04
CA GLU A 779 5.28 -14.15 11.97
C GLU A 779 5.08 -12.76 11.34
N ARG A 780 4.71 -12.67 10.06
CA ARG A 780 4.59 -11.43 9.28
C ARG A 780 5.77 -10.47 9.53
N LYS A 781 7.00 -10.97 9.38
CA LYS A 781 8.24 -10.25 9.66
C LYS A 781 9.32 -10.52 8.61
N ALA A 782 10.40 -9.74 8.65
CA ALA A 782 11.56 -9.91 7.79
C ALA A 782 12.67 -10.70 8.48
N ASP A 783 12.96 -11.90 8.00
CA ASP A 783 14.08 -12.73 8.46
C ASP A 783 15.32 -12.40 7.62
N TYR A 784 16.39 -11.96 8.26
CA TYR A 784 17.64 -11.68 7.54
C TYR A 784 18.30 -12.98 7.08
N ILE A 785 18.78 -13.00 5.85
CA ILE A 785 19.53 -14.12 5.27
C ILE A 785 21.02 -13.79 5.19
N GLN A 786 21.37 -12.75 4.41
CA GLN A 786 22.76 -12.33 4.22
C GLN A 786 22.86 -10.89 3.70
N LYS A 787 24.08 -10.35 3.64
CA LYS A 787 24.37 -9.17 2.83
C LYS A 787 24.61 -9.56 1.38
N VAL A 788 24.23 -8.68 0.48
CA VAL A 788 24.46 -8.84 -0.95
C VAL A 788 25.00 -7.56 -1.55
N THR A 789 25.83 -7.69 -2.57
CA THR A 789 26.35 -6.56 -3.33
C THR A 789 25.65 -6.50 -4.68
N VAL A 790 24.99 -5.38 -4.94
CA VAL A 790 24.49 -5.06 -6.27
C VAL A 790 25.61 -4.37 -7.05
N LYS A 791 25.90 -4.89 -8.24
CA LYS A 791 26.83 -4.30 -9.19
C LYS A 791 26.32 -4.52 -10.60
N ASP A 792 26.28 -3.46 -11.41
CA ASP A 792 25.80 -3.50 -12.79
C ASP A 792 24.38 -4.11 -12.87
N LYS A 793 23.50 -3.71 -11.95
CA LYS A 793 22.13 -4.25 -11.77
C LYS A 793 22.05 -5.76 -11.48
N LYS A 794 23.14 -6.39 -11.07
CA LYS A 794 23.16 -7.82 -10.72
C LYS A 794 23.54 -8.02 -9.28
N THR A 795 23.00 -9.06 -8.68
CA THR A 795 23.34 -9.48 -7.33
C THR A 795 23.44 -11.00 -7.25
N LYS A 796 24.28 -11.49 -6.33
CA LYS A 796 24.46 -12.93 -6.08
C LYS A 796 24.27 -13.25 -4.61
N PHE A 797 23.61 -14.36 -4.32
CA PHE A 797 23.33 -14.81 -2.97
C PHE A 797 23.20 -16.33 -2.91
N ILE A 798 23.17 -16.87 -1.69
CA ILE A 798 23.01 -18.30 -1.43
C ILE A 798 21.69 -18.50 -0.69
N VAL A 799 20.91 -19.49 -1.12
CA VAL A 799 19.64 -19.88 -0.50
C VAL A 799 19.53 -21.40 -0.46
N SER A 800 18.87 -21.92 0.58
CA SER A 800 18.65 -23.36 0.79
C SER A 800 17.16 -23.74 0.74
N GLU A 801 16.28 -22.76 0.54
CA GLU A 801 14.83 -22.95 0.51
C GLU A 801 14.18 -21.84 -0.32
N GLY A 802 12.99 -22.09 -0.84
CA GLY A 802 12.21 -21.10 -1.56
C GLY A 802 11.27 -20.28 -0.68
N GLY A 803 10.27 -19.68 -1.33
CA GLY A 803 9.36 -18.70 -0.75
C GLY A 803 9.66 -17.27 -1.21
N ASP A 804 9.23 -16.30 -0.40
CA ASP A 804 9.25 -14.87 -0.72
C ASP A 804 10.48 -14.15 -0.14
N TYR A 805 11.15 -13.36 -0.97
CA TYR A 805 12.38 -12.67 -0.62
C TYR A 805 12.37 -11.23 -1.10
N PHE A 806 13.19 -10.40 -0.45
CA PHE A 806 13.42 -9.04 -0.90
C PHE A 806 14.81 -8.51 -0.54
N ILE A 807 15.23 -7.47 -1.25
CA ILE A 807 16.51 -6.80 -1.03
C ILE A 807 16.28 -5.31 -0.78
N ASP A 808 16.78 -4.81 0.36
CA ASP A 808 16.75 -3.38 0.68
C ASP A 808 17.92 -2.92 1.57
N LYS A 809 18.16 -1.61 1.66
CA LYS A 809 19.23 -1.03 2.49
C LYS A 809 18.87 -1.02 3.97
N ARG A 810 17.58 -0.92 4.30
CA ARG A 810 17.08 -0.80 5.68
C ARG A 810 15.72 -1.47 5.78
N VAL A 811 15.53 -2.23 6.86
CA VAL A 811 14.37 -3.11 7.07
C VAL A 811 13.93 -3.01 8.53
N LYS A 812 12.62 -2.97 8.77
CA LYS A 812 12.04 -2.97 10.12
C LYS A 812 12.35 -4.29 10.83
N THR A 813 12.54 -4.20 12.14
CA THR A 813 13.01 -5.33 12.96
C THR A 813 11.91 -6.10 13.67
N LYS A 814 10.72 -5.50 13.81
CA LYS A 814 9.56 -6.10 14.48
C LYS A 814 8.57 -6.73 13.52
N SER A 815 7.79 -7.68 14.05
CA SER A 815 6.67 -8.31 13.38
C SER A 815 5.51 -7.34 13.15
N LEU A 816 4.83 -7.47 11.99
CA LEU A 816 3.58 -6.76 11.72
C LEU A 816 2.38 -7.31 12.54
N ASN A 817 2.55 -8.42 13.27
CA ASN A 817 1.53 -9.00 14.15
C ASN A 817 1.49 -8.34 15.53
N GLU A 818 2.64 -7.97 16.08
CA GLU A 818 2.74 -7.30 17.39
C GLU A 818 2.02 -5.94 17.38
N LYS A 819 2.03 -5.24 16.24
CA LYS A 819 1.24 -4.02 16.02
C LYS A 819 -0.28 -4.22 16.15
N LYS A 820 -0.80 -5.43 15.94
CA LYS A 820 -2.25 -5.74 16.03
C LYS A 820 -2.72 -6.03 17.46
N GLU A 821 -1.84 -6.53 18.34
CA GLU A 821 -2.21 -6.84 19.73
C GLU A 821 -2.29 -5.58 20.60
N GLU A 822 -1.44 -4.58 20.38
CA GLU A 822 -1.57 -3.27 21.05
C GLU A 822 -2.86 -2.53 20.70
N ILE A 823 -3.39 -2.71 19.48
CA ILE A 823 -4.69 -2.14 19.07
C ILE A 823 -5.84 -2.78 19.87
N LYS A 824 -5.71 -4.07 20.23
CA LYS A 824 -6.70 -4.76 21.08
C LYS A 824 -6.61 -4.34 22.54
N GLU A 825 -5.40 -4.18 23.10
CA GLU A 825 -5.24 -3.73 24.50
C GLU A 825 -5.65 -2.27 24.72
N LYS A 826 -5.38 -1.37 23.75
CA LYS A 826 -5.84 0.04 23.81
C LYS A 826 -7.36 0.20 23.73
N SER A 827 -8.10 -0.83 23.31
CA SER A 827 -9.58 -0.83 23.33
C SER A 827 -10.19 -1.14 24.70
N LEU A 828 -9.39 -1.66 25.65
CA LEU A 828 -9.88 -2.20 26.93
C LEU A 828 -9.66 -1.29 28.15
N PHE A 829 -8.92 -0.19 28.03
CA PHE A 829 -8.72 0.76 29.13
C PHE A 829 -9.05 2.21 28.73
N LYS A 830 -10.31 2.60 28.95
CA LYS A 830 -10.71 4.00 29.16
C LYS A 830 -11.58 4.11 30.40
N THR A 831 -10.97 4.50 31.52
CA THR A 831 -11.65 5.30 32.54
C THR A 831 -10.60 6.22 33.18
N PRO A 832 -10.83 7.55 33.26
CA PRO A 832 -9.83 8.47 33.76
C PRO A 832 -9.94 8.66 35.28
N GLU A 833 -8.85 8.46 36.03
CA GLU A 833 -8.72 9.00 37.38
C GLU A 833 -7.85 10.26 37.37
N LYS A 834 -8.36 11.25 38.09
CA LYS A 834 -7.84 12.62 38.20
C LYS A 834 -6.55 12.68 39.01
N GLU A 835 -5.67 13.57 38.56
CA GLU A 835 -4.55 14.10 39.33
C GLU A 835 -5.05 14.83 40.59
N ASP A 836 -4.40 14.58 41.74
CA ASP A 836 -4.36 15.52 42.84
C ASP A 836 -2.93 15.62 43.40
N GLU A 837 -2.61 16.85 43.80
CA GLU A 837 -1.30 17.45 44.05
C GLU A 837 -0.42 16.77 45.10
N VAL A 838 0.90 16.85 44.86
CA VAL A 838 1.94 16.54 45.85
C VAL A 838 2.14 17.74 46.78
N MET A 839 1.94 17.53 48.09
CA MET A 839 2.50 18.37 49.16
C MET A 839 3.24 17.54 50.21
N VAL A 840 4.37 18.10 50.64
CA VAL A 840 5.52 17.49 51.33
C VAL A 840 5.33 17.36 52.85
N ALA A 841 5.84 16.26 53.44
CA ALA A 841 6.72 16.20 54.62
C ALA A 841 6.41 15.02 55.58
N GLY A 842 7.46 14.34 56.06
CA GLY A 842 7.44 13.70 57.39
C GLY A 842 7.88 12.23 57.48
N THR A 843 9.18 12.05 57.68
CA THR A 843 9.93 10.90 58.25
C THR A 843 9.22 9.81 59.08
N LYS A 844 9.72 8.58 58.83
CA LYS A 844 10.09 7.46 59.75
C LYS A 844 9.10 6.31 60.08
N LYS A 845 9.49 5.16 59.49
CA LYS A 845 9.75 3.81 60.06
C LYS A 845 8.62 2.79 60.28
N GLU A 846 8.86 1.64 59.60
CA GLU A 846 8.73 0.24 60.04
C GLU A 846 7.32 -0.38 60.16
N THR A 847 6.92 -1.26 59.22
CA THR A 847 7.12 -2.74 59.25
C THR A 847 6.35 -3.46 58.11
N ASN A 848 6.88 -4.64 57.75
CA ASN A 848 6.52 -5.62 56.71
C ASN A 848 5.01 -5.91 56.48
N PRO A 849 4.67 -6.49 55.31
CA PRO A 849 3.93 -7.76 55.35
C PRO A 849 4.45 -8.85 54.42
N VAL A 850 4.31 -10.07 54.93
CA VAL A 850 4.51 -11.37 54.28
C VAL A 850 3.25 -11.77 53.51
N VAL A 851 3.51 -12.32 52.32
CA VAL A 851 2.73 -13.11 51.37
C VAL A 851 1.62 -14.00 51.97
N ILE A 852 0.42 -13.99 51.38
CA ILE A 852 -0.43 -15.18 51.15
C ILE A 852 -1.14 -15.07 49.78
N ALA A 853 -1.10 -16.18 49.04
CA ALA A 853 -1.54 -16.40 47.66
C ALA A 853 -3.03 -16.77 47.51
N VAL A 854 -3.58 -16.54 46.31
CA VAL A 854 -4.72 -17.28 45.70
C VAL A 854 -4.45 -17.30 44.18
N ALA A 855 -3.80 -18.33 43.63
CA ALA A 855 -4.37 -19.59 43.09
C ALA A 855 -5.19 -19.42 41.79
N SER A 856 -4.49 -19.44 40.65
CA SER A 856 -5.04 -19.65 39.30
C SER A 856 -4.92 -21.13 38.94
N VAL A 857 -6.02 -21.79 38.60
CA VAL A 857 -6.02 -23.19 38.13
C VAL A 857 -6.03 -23.22 36.61
N ILE A 858 -4.95 -23.76 36.05
CA ILE A 858 -4.79 -24.22 34.66
C ILE A 858 -5.07 -25.73 34.65
N ILE A 859 -5.89 -26.22 33.71
CA ILE A 859 -5.79 -27.63 33.27
C ILE A 859 -5.97 -27.70 31.75
N LEU A 860 -4.95 -28.25 31.09
CA LEU A 860 -4.97 -28.83 29.74
C LEU A 860 -4.75 -30.34 29.88
N GLY A 861 -5.44 -31.16 29.07
CA GLY A 861 -5.23 -32.61 29.01
C GLY A 861 -6.00 -33.32 27.89
N ALA A 862 -5.24 -33.90 26.96
CA ALA A 862 -5.58 -34.46 25.64
C ALA A 862 -6.56 -35.67 25.52
N ALA A 863 -7.20 -35.69 24.33
CA ALA A 863 -7.67 -36.78 23.45
C ALA A 863 -7.70 -38.26 23.90
N ALA A 864 -8.88 -38.92 23.73
CA ALA A 864 -9.15 -39.97 22.72
C ALA A 864 -10.37 -40.86 23.07
N GLY A 865 -11.26 -41.09 22.10
CA GLY A 865 -12.02 -42.34 21.96
C GLY A 865 -13.54 -42.32 22.22
N GLY A 866 -14.31 -42.60 21.17
CA GLY A 866 -15.47 -43.50 21.28
C GLY A 866 -16.87 -42.91 21.14
N VAL A 867 -17.39 -42.94 19.92
CA VAL A 867 -18.82 -42.92 19.61
C VAL A 867 -19.47 -44.20 20.17
N TRP A 868 -20.43 -44.10 21.10
CA TRP A 868 -21.63 -44.95 21.13
C TRP A 868 -22.67 -44.40 22.12
N TYR A 869 -23.91 -44.31 21.62
CA TYR A 869 -25.17 -44.57 22.34
C TYR A 869 -26.01 -43.36 22.75
N TYR A 870 -26.53 -42.72 21.70
CA TYR A 870 -27.98 -42.54 21.55
C TYR A 870 -28.77 -43.70 22.20
N TYR A 871 -29.85 -43.35 22.92
CA TYR A 871 -30.92 -44.19 23.49
C TYR A 871 -30.86 -44.58 24.99
N LEU A 872 -31.97 -44.24 25.67
CA LEU A 872 -32.40 -44.58 27.05
C LEU A 872 -31.79 -43.67 28.12
N ARG A 873 -32.54 -42.90 28.93
CA ARG A 873 -33.92 -43.01 29.43
C ARG A 873 -34.21 -41.69 30.17
N LYS A 874 -35.16 -40.85 29.75
CA LYS A 874 -36.51 -40.68 30.33
C LYS A 874 -36.63 -40.85 31.86
N LYS A 875 -37.24 -39.83 32.49
CA LYS A 875 -37.73 -39.71 33.90
C LYS A 875 -36.59 -39.54 34.92
N THR A 876 -36.58 -38.58 35.85
CA THR A 876 -37.68 -38.10 36.70
C THR A 876 -37.18 -36.89 37.51
N ARG A 877 -38.08 -35.92 37.72
CA ARG A 877 -38.07 -34.80 38.67
C ARG A 877 -37.22 -33.58 38.35
#